data_AF-A0A2E6HBJ1-F1
#
_entry.id   AF-A0A2E6HBJ1-F1
#
_cell.length_a   1.000
_cell.length_b   1.000
_cell.length_c   1.000
_cell.angle_alpha   90.00
_cell.angle_beta   90.00
_cell.angle_gamma   90.00
#
_symmetry.space_group_name_H-M   'P 1'
#
loop_
_entity.id
_entity.type
_entity.pdbx_description
1 polymer ?
#
loop_
_entity_poly.entity_id
_entity_poly.type
_entity_poly.pdbx_seq_one_letter_code
_entity_poly.pdbx_strand_id
1 'polypeptide(L)'
;MRQFILILGLVCSFAISAKEYKWVQKTSNGIKFALAYEQEGSWILDEFHAPKGEFQQKLSSRRFENIELLKKALINYKLVNRIDYKSPDDSDEKARNKRIWKATNKWNQEWERKYATWIRETLHTDFFVDYGIETDCADVIVGLRWIFSRINKLPAGNTLAGTDKVFTNEHMLRSWKKLETDPIWHKDKLFMTALNYLMDNTYTHSVWDDSYPLKISSDSLIEGTFYLNLEDVSGHVRIVAKTSYNSLTSVPLIMRASTVPRGLRRLSEEVFLNFEKPEASTSGFRAMRWPEGKGKKLKLKKDSTHPSFGNNQYDDDFVGEGESFALGVFKAVRPDFSVEQLIKEGLGDIGEALELRKSVVEEGFSACQLIDCSPGTDAYEAYSTPSRDSKIQKLFHSLEKLVKSLKVVLPGLEKSWEEALSKKTVEVLGKSLNMKQARYMFKEGQYSFDPRHSLEARWSTSSIGLAELVKAKLEKLLKEREERINERGTCEQDCFPKGGWYWDGNTFELDAKIAQVNYLVRNFCNVFESGNCQNDLDIDLNEKRVLANGENNSLLYWQDKIPFFNSDPRVAKNYNWGESLSNAFHLPAFKNLEITDNAVAVIDYKKVVNLPTGAKISIPESEFTSLNKKGLGFIQNGKVLTAISETGELGSTLLLENAPKLLKSYWKNSLGVLVGEEETLIIERRAEGLLLNLRDTRKLEVLSPTMFAFLETENNSILVITDNRAAQFDLGKDRLWSWTYVGQDDKEAVIAGVNGDGEAGFKILNLQTGEISWRDGDEISIHSNLGNGLWIYTENDDLKLGSLNGEEVLFKGEGVFLEQNGEYITLYKDNESLAYKLNRGLTRIEAPARSRELSGTAGPYLGWTNSENMVELFKANGSKIGAISQGVEVQSTSKWANFEFNSSHGKFEGNGGLLRPQGPGVALPEMTFLKSVHKKDEDSKYLKINRLKILERGILIQTYPGMYSWLEL
;
A
#
# COMPACT_ATOMS: atom_id res chain seq x y z
N MET A 1 -25.53 18.16 19.52
CA MET A 1 -24.34 18.80 18.91
C MET A 1 -23.03 18.49 19.65
N ARG A 2 -22.86 18.78 20.96
CA ARG A 2 -21.63 18.42 21.70
C ARG A 2 -21.30 16.91 21.72
N GLN A 3 -22.29 16.03 21.86
CA GLN A 3 -22.08 14.57 21.72
C GLN A 3 -21.77 14.15 20.28
N PHE A 4 -22.28 14.88 19.28
CA PHE A 4 -22.04 14.61 17.85
C PHE A 4 -20.62 15.05 17.42
N ILE A 5 -20.13 16.16 17.99
CA ILE A 5 -18.76 16.68 17.78
C ILE A 5 -17.72 15.79 18.48
N LEU A 6 -18.04 15.23 19.65
CA LEU A 6 -17.17 14.26 20.33
C LEU A 6 -17.05 12.94 19.55
N ILE A 7 -18.11 12.54 18.84
CA ILE A 7 -18.10 11.36 17.96
C ILE A 7 -17.30 11.64 16.69
N LEU A 8 -17.44 12.80 16.04
CA LEU A 8 -16.64 13.13 14.84
C LEU A 8 -15.14 13.30 15.12
N GLY A 9 -14.75 13.88 16.27
CA GLY A 9 -13.34 13.98 16.68
C GLY A 9 -12.68 12.63 16.96
N LEU A 10 -13.47 11.64 17.40
CA LEU A 10 -13.04 10.25 17.55
C LEU A 10 -12.89 9.54 16.19
N VAL A 11 -13.70 9.86 15.18
CA VAL A 11 -13.65 9.20 13.87
C VAL A 11 -12.44 9.63 13.02
N CYS A 12 -11.95 10.86 13.15
CA CYS A 12 -10.81 11.36 12.35
C CYS A 12 -9.42 11.08 12.96
N SER A 13 -9.31 10.49 14.15
CA SER A 13 -8.03 10.32 14.85
C SER A 13 -7.48 8.88 14.80
N PHE A 14 -8.16 7.96 14.14
CA PHE A 14 -7.67 6.60 13.90
C PHE A 14 -6.83 6.56 12.62
N ALA A 15 -5.70 7.26 12.61
CA ALA A 15 -4.66 6.97 11.63
C ALA A 15 -4.10 5.57 11.95
N ILE A 16 -4.25 4.67 10.97
CA ILE A 16 -4.07 3.23 11.01
C ILE A 16 -2.58 2.90 11.17
N SER A 17 -2.07 2.95 12.40
CA SER A 17 -0.83 2.28 12.77
C SER A 17 -1.16 1.20 13.80
N ALA A 18 -0.31 0.18 13.91
CA ALA A 18 -0.41 -0.98 14.82
C ALA A 18 -0.49 -0.62 16.32
N LYS A 19 -1.48 0.19 16.71
CA LYS A 19 -1.66 0.74 18.04
C LYS A 19 -2.56 -0.18 18.84
N GLU A 20 -2.00 -0.68 19.93
CA GLU A 20 -2.73 -1.24 21.04
C GLU A 20 -3.55 -0.14 21.74
N TYR A 21 -4.86 -0.38 21.94
CA TYR A 21 -5.74 0.49 22.70
C TYR A 21 -6.00 -0.10 24.08
N LYS A 22 -5.71 0.68 25.13
CA LYS A 22 -5.83 0.24 26.53
C LYS A 22 -7.07 0.83 27.17
N TRP A 23 -7.90 -0.04 27.74
CA TRP A 23 -9.18 0.33 28.32
C TRP A 23 -9.24 -0.15 29.77
N VAL A 24 -9.76 0.66 30.71
CA VAL A 24 -9.80 0.33 32.15
C VAL A 24 -11.20 0.51 32.71
N GLN A 25 -11.61 -0.45 33.54
CA GLN A 25 -12.79 -0.42 34.37
C GLN A 25 -12.38 -0.62 35.85
N LYS A 26 -12.64 0.37 36.71
CA LYS A 26 -12.38 0.23 38.15
C LYS A 26 -13.42 -0.71 38.77
N THR A 27 -12.97 -1.60 39.65
CA THR A 27 -13.85 -2.49 40.43
C THR A 27 -13.59 -2.31 41.93
N SER A 28 -14.48 -2.83 42.78
CA SER A 28 -14.27 -2.80 44.24
C SER A 28 -13.04 -3.61 44.67
N ASN A 29 -12.65 -4.61 43.88
CA ASN A 29 -11.60 -5.59 44.22
C ASN A 29 -10.30 -5.40 43.42
N GLY A 30 -10.15 -4.33 42.64
CA GLY A 30 -8.98 -4.09 41.81
C GLY A 30 -9.31 -3.29 40.56
N ILE A 31 -8.66 -3.65 39.44
CA ILE A 31 -8.99 -3.12 38.13
C ILE A 31 -9.29 -4.26 37.16
N LYS A 32 -10.29 -4.06 36.31
CA LYS A 32 -10.40 -4.78 35.05
C LYS A 32 -9.84 -3.89 33.96
N PHE A 33 -9.18 -4.47 32.99
CA PHE A 33 -8.72 -3.73 31.83
C PHE A 33 -8.81 -4.60 30.59
N ALA A 34 -8.85 -3.96 29.43
CA ALA A 34 -8.91 -4.65 28.16
C ALA A 34 -7.92 -4.04 27.18
N LEU A 35 -7.33 -4.89 26.36
CA LEU A 35 -6.41 -4.53 25.29
C LEU A 35 -7.12 -4.85 23.98
N ALA A 36 -7.24 -3.84 23.13
CA ALA A 36 -7.81 -4.00 21.80
C ALA A 36 -6.75 -3.69 20.75
N TYR A 37 -6.59 -4.58 19.78
CA TYR A 37 -5.68 -4.42 18.67
C TYR A 37 -6.28 -5.09 17.42
N GLU A 38 -5.92 -4.60 16.24
CA GLU A 38 -6.34 -5.20 14.99
C GLU A 38 -5.59 -6.53 14.78
N GLN A 39 -6.18 -7.46 14.04
CA GLN A 39 -5.65 -8.77 13.66
C GLN A 39 -6.41 -9.34 12.45
N GLU A 40 -5.71 -9.49 11.34
CA GLU A 40 -6.19 -9.96 10.03
C GLU A 40 -7.52 -9.33 9.59
N GLY A 41 -7.63 -8.00 9.69
CA GLY A 41 -8.85 -7.23 9.36
C GLY A 41 -9.99 -7.40 10.37
N SER A 42 -9.73 -8.06 11.50
CA SER A 42 -10.61 -8.17 12.66
C SER A 42 -10.00 -7.46 13.86
N TRP A 43 -10.75 -7.31 14.95
CA TRP A 43 -10.25 -6.75 16.21
C TRP A 43 -10.21 -7.84 17.28
N ILE A 44 -9.08 -7.98 17.97
CA ILE A 44 -8.97 -8.83 19.17
C ILE A 44 -9.17 -7.95 20.39
N LEU A 45 -9.93 -8.47 21.35
CA LEU A 45 -10.12 -7.90 22.68
C LEU A 45 -9.68 -8.91 23.73
N ASP A 46 -8.56 -8.64 24.37
CA ASP A 46 -8.09 -9.38 25.53
C ASP A 46 -8.50 -8.66 26.81
N GLU A 47 -9.26 -9.34 27.67
CA GLU A 47 -9.69 -8.78 28.95
C GLU A 47 -8.89 -9.38 30.10
N PHE A 48 -8.51 -8.54 31.05
CA PHE A 48 -7.72 -8.90 32.21
C PHE A 48 -8.37 -8.38 33.48
N HIS A 49 -8.10 -9.07 34.59
CA HIS A 49 -8.40 -8.62 35.93
C HIS A 49 -7.13 -8.60 36.77
N ALA A 50 -6.81 -7.45 37.36
CA ALA A 50 -5.73 -7.28 38.32
C ALA A 50 -6.36 -7.02 39.71
N PRO A 51 -6.53 -8.06 40.54
CA PRO A 51 -7.01 -7.91 41.90
C PRO A 51 -6.06 -7.05 42.73
N LYS A 52 -6.57 -6.39 43.76
CA LYS A 52 -5.77 -5.57 44.67
C LYS A 52 -4.70 -6.42 45.35
N GLY A 53 -3.43 -6.15 45.03
CA GLY A 53 -2.29 -6.88 45.59
C GLY A 53 -2.11 -8.27 45.01
N GLU A 54 -2.55 -8.51 43.77
CA GLU A 54 -2.23 -9.69 42.96
C GLU A 54 -1.84 -9.25 41.55
N PHE A 55 -1.17 -10.12 40.78
CA PHE A 55 -0.89 -9.84 39.38
C PHE A 55 -2.16 -10.00 38.52
N GLN A 56 -2.15 -9.40 37.33
CA GLN A 56 -3.24 -9.55 36.36
C GLN A 56 -3.48 -11.01 35.98
N GLN A 57 -4.71 -11.33 35.59
CA GLN A 57 -5.10 -12.62 35.02
C GLN A 57 -5.95 -12.35 33.79
N LYS A 58 -5.62 -12.98 32.66
CA LYS A 58 -6.46 -12.98 31.47
C LYS A 58 -7.79 -13.66 31.79
N LEU A 59 -8.89 -12.97 31.51
CA LEU A 59 -10.26 -13.43 31.71
C LEU A 59 -10.84 -14.04 30.42
N SER A 60 -10.58 -13.39 29.29
CA SER A 60 -11.15 -13.74 27.99
C SER A 60 -10.30 -13.15 26.86
N SER A 61 -10.38 -13.78 25.70
CA SER A 61 -9.94 -13.25 24.41
C SER A 61 -11.11 -13.37 23.44
N ARG A 62 -11.46 -12.31 22.72
CA ARG A 62 -12.60 -12.29 21.79
C ARG A 62 -12.23 -11.61 20.48
N ARG A 63 -12.66 -12.18 19.36
CA ARG A 63 -12.53 -11.61 18.02
C ARG A 63 -13.81 -10.86 17.63
N PHE A 64 -13.65 -9.71 16.99
CA PHE A 64 -14.72 -8.88 16.47
C PHE A 64 -14.46 -8.57 14.99
N GLU A 65 -15.46 -8.76 14.14
CA GLU A 65 -15.31 -8.52 12.69
C GLU A 65 -15.08 -7.04 12.34
N ASN A 66 -15.52 -6.13 13.20
CA ASN A 66 -15.37 -4.70 12.98
C ASN A 66 -15.32 -3.93 14.31
N ILE A 67 -14.86 -2.68 14.20
CA ILE A 67 -14.66 -1.79 15.34
C ILE A 67 -15.96 -1.42 16.07
N GLU A 68 -17.11 -1.43 15.39
CA GLU A 68 -18.39 -1.08 16.03
C GLU A 68 -18.86 -2.16 17.00
N LEU A 69 -18.66 -3.44 16.68
CA LEU A 69 -18.92 -4.54 17.61
C LEU A 69 -17.96 -4.51 18.81
N LEU A 70 -16.68 -4.20 18.57
CA LEU A 70 -15.69 -4.00 19.63
C LEU A 70 -16.10 -2.86 20.58
N LYS A 71 -16.53 -1.71 20.05
CA LYS A 71 -17.00 -0.57 20.85
C LYS A 71 -18.19 -0.93 21.74
N LYS A 72 -19.13 -1.74 21.23
CA LYS A 72 -20.25 -2.25 22.03
C LYS A 72 -19.76 -3.10 23.20
N ALA A 73 -18.75 -3.95 23.00
CA ALA A 73 -18.15 -4.75 24.07
C ALA A 73 -17.39 -3.90 25.12
N LEU A 74 -16.86 -2.73 24.72
CA LEU A 74 -16.08 -1.82 25.55
C LEU A 74 -16.89 -0.71 26.25
N ILE A 75 -18.22 -0.69 26.14
CA ILE A 75 -19.07 0.42 26.61
C ILE A 75 -18.89 0.79 28.10
N ASN A 76 -18.48 -0.16 28.93
CA ASN A 76 -18.25 0.03 30.37
C ASN A 76 -16.79 0.29 30.75
N TYR A 77 -15.89 0.38 29.77
CA TYR A 77 -14.48 0.67 29.98
C TYR A 77 -14.16 2.12 29.58
N LYS A 78 -13.09 2.67 30.17
CA LYS A 78 -12.54 3.98 29.84
C LYS A 78 -11.20 3.83 29.12
N LEU A 79 -11.05 4.42 27.94
CA LEU A 79 -9.77 4.46 27.22
C LEU A 79 -8.71 5.23 28.04
N VAL A 80 -7.52 4.68 28.13
CA VAL A 80 -6.36 5.25 28.85
C VAL A 80 -5.09 5.03 28.03
N ASN A 81 -4.08 5.88 28.23
CA ASN A 81 -2.77 5.69 27.59
C ASN A 81 -1.91 4.64 28.32
N ARG A 82 -2.18 4.43 29.62
CA ARG A 82 -1.41 3.53 30.49
C ARG A 82 -2.32 2.89 31.52
N ILE A 83 -2.12 1.59 31.75
CA ILE A 83 -2.77 0.84 32.82
C ILE A 83 -1.86 0.90 34.05
N ASP A 84 -2.25 1.70 35.04
CA ASP A 84 -1.54 1.76 36.32
C ASP A 84 -2.32 0.99 37.39
N TYR A 85 -1.67 -0.03 37.95
CA TYR A 85 -2.10 -0.66 39.18
C TYR A 85 -0.92 -1.00 40.07
N LYS A 86 -1.19 -1.01 41.38
CA LYS A 86 -0.24 -1.46 42.38
C LYS A 86 -0.13 -2.98 42.29
N SER A 87 0.89 -3.47 41.60
CA SER A 87 1.28 -4.88 41.61
C SER A 87 1.66 -5.30 43.04
N PRO A 88 1.61 -6.60 43.37
CA PRO A 88 2.05 -7.12 44.65
C PRO A 88 3.56 -6.99 44.84
N ASP A 89 4.02 -5.80 45.23
CA ASP A 89 5.34 -5.61 45.79
C ASP A 89 5.34 -4.60 46.94
N ASP A 90 5.28 -5.14 48.17
CA ASP A 90 6.25 -4.88 49.25
C ASP A 90 5.80 -5.45 50.62
N SER A 91 4.51 -5.73 50.83
CA SER A 91 3.95 -5.92 52.18
C SER A 91 3.73 -7.35 52.69
N ASP A 92 3.75 -8.41 51.85
CA ASP A 92 3.57 -9.80 52.32
C ASP A 92 4.93 -10.47 52.56
N GLU A 93 5.49 -10.24 53.75
CA GLU A 93 6.78 -10.77 54.18
C GLU A 93 6.85 -12.31 54.15
N LYS A 94 5.72 -13.00 54.37
CA LYS A 94 5.64 -14.47 54.31
C LYS A 94 5.68 -15.01 52.88
N ALA A 95 5.22 -14.23 51.89
CA ALA A 95 5.39 -14.59 50.48
C ALA A 95 6.86 -14.46 50.00
N ARG A 96 7.74 -13.76 50.74
CA ARG A 96 9.15 -13.58 50.37
C ARG A 96 9.97 -14.88 50.38
N ASN A 97 9.51 -15.93 51.06
CA ASN A 97 10.31 -17.14 51.27
C ASN A 97 10.14 -18.23 50.20
N LYS A 98 9.13 -18.16 49.32
CA LYS A 98 8.94 -19.11 48.21
C LYS A 98 8.96 -18.38 46.87
N ARG A 99 9.69 -18.95 45.92
CA ARG A 99 9.90 -18.48 44.54
C ARG A 99 9.73 -19.65 43.58
N ILE A 100 9.55 -19.37 42.29
CA ILE A 100 9.35 -20.43 41.29
C ILE A 100 10.62 -21.27 41.18
N TRP A 101 11.78 -20.62 41.07
CA TRP A 101 13.09 -21.22 41.33
C TRP A 101 14.09 -20.17 41.80
N LYS A 102 15.15 -20.62 42.49
CA LYS A 102 16.28 -19.78 42.89
C LYS A 102 17.28 -19.68 41.75
N ALA A 103 17.51 -18.46 41.26
CA ALA A 103 18.60 -18.20 40.32
C ALA A 103 19.96 -18.28 41.03
N THR A 104 20.89 -19.04 40.47
CA THR A 104 22.29 -19.16 40.94
C THR A 104 23.29 -18.73 39.88
N ASN A 105 22.87 -18.68 38.63
CA ASN A 105 23.64 -18.17 37.50
C ASN A 105 23.15 -16.79 37.07
N LYS A 106 23.86 -16.15 36.13
CA LYS A 106 23.48 -14.86 35.55
C LYS A 106 23.64 -14.91 34.03
N TRP A 107 22.76 -14.22 33.32
CA TRP A 107 22.89 -14.08 31.88
C TRP A 107 24.17 -13.33 31.50
N ASN A 108 24.85 -13.84 30.49
CA ASN A 108 26.01 -13.27 29.82
C ASN A 108 26.12 -13.89 28.41
N GLN A 109 27.12 -13.49 27.63
CA GLN A 109 27.29 -14.01 26.27
C GLN A 109 27.58 -15.52 26.22
N GLU A 110 28.24 -16.08 27.24
CA GLU A 110 28.48 -17.52 27.32
C GLU A 110 27.15 -18.29 27.48
N TRP A 111 26.24 -17.79 28.32
CA TRP A 111 24.91 -18.36 28.48
C TRP A 111 24.03 -18.19 27.24
N GLU A 112 24.19 -17.10 26.48
CA GLU A 112 23.53 -16.97 25.17
C GLU A 112 24.01 -18.03 24.17
N ARG A 113 25.31 -18.32 24.13
CA ARG A 113 25.84 -19.41 23.28
C ARG A 113 25.34 -20.78 23.73
N LYS A 114 25.29 -21.04 25.05
CA LYS A 114 24.69 -22.28 25.59
C LYS A 114 23.20 -22.39 25.26
N TYR A 115 22.48 -21.27 25.29
CA TYR A 115 21.08 -21.23 24.88
C TYR A 115 20.92 -21.54 23.40
N ALA A 116 21.73 -20.94 22.52
CA ALA A 116 21.75 -21.23 21.09
C ALA A 116 22.03 -22.72 20.80
N THR A 117 23.03 -23.30 21.46
CA THR A 117 23.31 -24.74 21.35
C THR A 117 22.13 -25.59 21.81
N TRP A 118 21.52 -25.25 22.95
CA TRP A 118 20.35 -25.97 23.45
C TRP A 118 19.15 -25.89 22.48
N ILE A 119 18.91 -24.72 21.87
CA ILE A 119 17.88 -24.57 20.83
C ILE A 119 18.18 -25.49 19.64
N ARG A 120 19.42 -25.47 19.12
CA ARG A 120 19.82 -26.30 17.98
C ARG A 120 19.62 -27.80 18.23
N GLU A 121 19.93 -28.25 19.45
CA GLU A 121 19.91 -29.66 19.82
C GLU A 121 18.53 -30.15 20.29
N THR A 122 17.72 -29.27 20.89
CA THR A 122 16.50 -29.67 21.61
C THR A 122 15.23 -29.16 20.93
N LEU A 123 15.26 -28.00 20.28
CA LEU A 123 14.09 -27.52 19.56
C LEU A 123 13.92 -28.38 18.31
N HIS A 124 12.82 -29.12 18.24
CA HIS A 124 12.26 -29.70 17.01
C HIS A 124 10.82 -29.20 16.85
N THR A 125 10.18 -29.49 15.72
CA THR A 125 8.81 -29.03 15.42
C THR A 125 7.79 -29.48 16.48
N ASP A 126 8.03 -30.63 17.10
CA ASP A 126 7.13 -31.25 18.08
C ASP A 126 7.45 -30.87 19.55
N PHE A 127 8.47 -30.04 19.80
CA PHE A 127 8.99 -29.79 21.16
C PHE A 127 7.89 -29.43 22.17
N PHE A 128 6.99 -28.51 21.84
CA PHE A 128 5.93 -28.11 22.77
C PHE A 128 4.81 -29.15 22.87
N VAL A 129 4.53 -29.89 21.79
CA VAL A 129 3.55 -30.98 21.78
C VAL A 129 3.98 -32.09 22.74
N ASP A 130 5.26 -32.47 22.70
CA ASP A 130 5.84 -33.51 23.54
C ASP A 130 5.73 -33.21 25.05
N TYR A 131 5.63 -31.93 25.41
CA TYR A 131 5.47 -31.48 26.79
C TYR A 131 4.06 -30.98 27.13
N GLY A 132 3.09 -31.10 26.22
CA GLY A 132 1.71 -30.67 26.45
C GLY A 132 1.59 -29.16 26.67
N ILE A 133 2.41 -28.36 25.99
CA ILE A 133 2.44 -26.90 26.13
C ILE A 133 1.76 -26.26 24.92
N GLU A 134 0.67 -25.56 25.18
CA GLU A 134 0.02 -24.74 24.17
C GLU A 134 0.83 -23.48 23.88
N THR A 135 0.97 -23.12 22.60
CA THR A 135 1.76 -21.96 22.17
C THR A 135 1.08 -21.19 21.06
N ASP A 136 1.19 -19.87 21.08
CA ASP A 136 1.16 -19.00 19.92
C ASP A 136 2.58 -18.54 19.51
N CYS A 137 2.69 -17.59 18.57
CA CYS A 137 4.00 -17.14 18.10
C CYS A 137 4.87 -16.50 19.20
N ALA A 138 4.30 -15.67 20.09
CA ALA A 138 5.03 -15.01 21.17
C ALA A 138 5.45 -16.01 22.26
N ASP A 139 4.56 -16.97 22.55
CA ASP A 139 4.78 -18.04 23.53
C ASP A 139 6.03 -18.86 23.24
N VAL A 140 6.37 -19.07 21.96
CA VAL A 140 7.58 -19.79 21.58
C VAL A 140 8.82 -19.13 22.16
N ILE A 141 8.93 -17.80 22.02
CA ILE A 141 10.09 -17.04 22.47
C ILE A 141 10.16 -17.00 24.00
N VAL A 142 9.03 -16.65 24.62
CA VAL A 142 8.92 -16.53 26.08
C VAL A 142 9.15 -17.88 26.75
N GLY A 143 8.49 -18.93 26.25
CA GLY A 143 8.53 -20.27 26.80
C GLY A 143 9.90 -20.91 26.72
N LEU A 144 10.55 -20.87 25.55
CA LEU A 144 11.91 -21.41 25.39
C LEU A 144 12.91 -20.70 26.32
N ARG A 145 12.81 -19.37 26.46
CA ARG A 145 13.68 -18.61 27.36
C ARG A 145 13.48 -18.99 28.82
N TRP A 146 12.23 -19.17 29.26
CA TRP A 146 11.91 -19.57 30.63
C TRP A 146 12.31 -21.02 30.94
N ILE A 147 12.06 -21.95 30.02
CA ILE A 147 12.46 -23.36 30.15
C ILE A 147 13.98 -23.46 30.30
N PHE A 148 14.74 -22.84 29.40
CA PHE A 148 16.20 -22.85 29.49
C PHE A 148 16.69 -22.20 30.80
N SER A 149 16.07 -21.09 31.21
CA SER A 149 16.41 -20.41 32.47
C SER A 149 16.17 -21.30 33.69
N ARG A 150 15.06 -22.04 33.69
CA ARG A 150 14.68 -22.96 34.79
C ARG A 150 15.60 -24.17 34.86
N ILE A 151 16.03 -24.71 33.71
CA ILE A 151 17.00 -25.81 33.65
C ILE A 151 18.34 -25.34 34.23
N ASN A 152 18.79 -24.16 33.83
CA ASN A 152 20.14 -23.65 34.14
C ASN A 152 20.20 -22.70 35.34
N LYS A 153 19.12 -22.57 36.11
CA LYS A 153 19.03 -21.66 37.28
C LYS A 153 19.47 -20.22 36.96
N LEU A 154 19.09 -19.71 35.79
CA LEU A 154 19.25 -18.31 35.39
C LEU A 154 18.04 -17.49 35.86
N PRO A 155 18.17 -16.16 36.06
CA PRO A 155 17.01 -15.31 36.28
C PRO A 155 16.18 -15.20 34.99
N ALA A 156 14.86 -15.12 35.12
CA ALA A 156 13.93 -14.94 34.02
C ALA A 156 12.93 -13.84 34.34
N GLY A 157 12.51 -13.09 33.32
CA GLY A 157 11.46 -12.10 33.46
C GLY A 157 11.00 -11.52 32.14
N ASN A 158 9.73 -11.13 32.10
CA ASN A 158 9.02 -10.64 30.92
C ASN A 158 7.96 -9.62 31.32
N THR A 159 7.71 -8.64 30.47
CA THR A 159 6.68 -7.62 30.64
C THR A 159 5.30 -8.23 30.39
N LEU A 160 4.33 -7.95 31.27
CA LEU A 160 2.97 -8.47 31.14
C LEU A 160 2.13 -7.63 30.17
N ALA A 161 1.26 -8.27 29.41
CA ALA A 161 0.43 -7.64 28.39
C ALA A 161 -0.32 -6.42 28.91
N GLY A 162 -0.25 -5.31 28.16
CA GLY A 162 -0.94 -4.06 28.48
C GLY A 162 -0.37 -3.24 29.63
N THR A 163 0.61 -3.77 30.37
CA THR A 163 1.13 -3.13 31.58
C THR A 163 2.65 -3.12 31.56
N ASP A 164 3.29 -2.09 32.11
CA ASP A 164 4.76 -2.04 32.13
C ASP A 164 5.35 -2.87 33.30
N LYS A 165 4.62 -3.90 33.75
CA LYS A 165 5.00 -4.72 34.91
C LYS A 165 5.77 -5.94 34.42
N VAL A 166 6.99 -6.09 34.93
CA VAL A 166 7.82 -7.27 34.66
C VAL A 166 7.46 -8.38 35.64
N PHE A 167 7.00 -9.52 35.14
CA PHE A 167 6.86 -10.75 35.90
C PHE A 167 8.18 -11.52 35.88
N THR A 168 8.61 -12.13 37.01
CA THR A 168 9.94 -12.74 37.14
C THR A 168 9.86 -14.07 37.89
N ASN A 169 10.94 -14.86 37.82
CA ASN A 169 11.06 -16.13 38.57
C ASN A 169 11.02 -15.97 40.10
N GLU A 170 11.13 -14.74 40.61
CA GLU A 170 11.07 -14.38 42.03
C GLU A 170 9.65 -13.99 42.47
N HIS A 171 8.69 -13.89 41.54
CA HIS A 171 7.28 -13.64 41.85
C HIS A 171 6.53 -14.93 42.17
N MET A 172 5.48 -14.81 43.00
CA MET A 172 4.70 -15.95 43.49
C MET A 172 3.26 -15.52 43.71
N LEU A 173 2.31 -16.13 43.00
CA LEU A 173 0.89 -15.94 43.27
C LEU A 173 0.48 -16.74 44.52
N ARG A 174 -0.53 -16.25 45.24
CA ARG A 174 -0.99 -16.89 46.48
C ARG A 174 -1.50 -18.32 46.25
N SER A 175 -2.22 -18.54 45.16
CA SER A 175 -2.73 -19.86 44.74
C SER A 175 -1.62 -20.87 44.49
N TRP A 176 -0.42 -20.43 44.13
CA TRP A 176 0.70 -21.31 43.78
C TRP A 176 1.52 -21.78 44.97
N LYS A 177 1.34 -21.18 46.15
CA LYS A 177 2.14 -21.49 47.36
C LYS A 177 2.13 -22.98 47.72
N LYS A 178 1.03 -23.69 47.41
CA LYS A 178 0.84 -25.12 47.70
C LYS A 178 1.31 -26.05 46.58
N LEU A 179 1.71 -25.53 45.42
CA LEU A 179 2.16 -26.35 44.31
C LEU A 179 3.53 -26.98 44.63
N GLU A 180 3.65 -28.25 44.21
CA GLU A 180 4.86 -29.06 44.32
C GLU A 180 5.90 -28.61 43.31
N THR A 181 7.17 -28.81 43.66
CA THR A 181 8.32 -28.55 42.79
C THR A 181 9.02 -29.86 42.44
N ASP A 182 9.58 -29.97 41.25
CA ASP A 182 10.33 -31.13 40.78
C ASP A 182 11.67 -30.69 40.16
N PRO A 183 12.79 -31.44 40.32
CA PRO A 183 14.03 -31.13 39.62
C PRO A 183 13.86 -31.06 38.08
N ILE A 184 13.05 -31.96 37.51
CA ILE A 184 12.73 -32.04 36.09
C ILE A 184 11.67 -30.99 35.75
N TRP A 185 12.03 -30.05 34.89
CA TRP A 185 11.22 -28.83 34.66
C TRP A 185 9.79 -29.11 34.21
N HIS A 186 9.55 -30.09 33.33
CA HIS A 186 8.20 -30.39 32.81
C HIS A 186 7.35 -31.20 33.79
N LYS A 187 7.95 -31.71 34.89
CA LYS A 187 7.22 -32.35 36.01
C LYS A 187 6.98 -31.38 37.17
N ASP A 188 7.65 -30.23 37.16
CA ASP A 188 7.54 -29.19 38.19
C ASP A 188 6.22 -28.43 38.02
N LYS A 189 5.18 -28.85 38.77
CA LYS A 189 3.84 -28.26 38.72
C LYS A 189 3.86 -26.75 38.98
N LEU A 190 4.71 -26.28 39.89
CA LEU A 190 4.86 -24.85 40.17
C LEU A 190 5.43 -24.11 38.95
N PHE A 191 6.47 -24.64 38.33
CA PHE A 191 7.05 -24.04 37.12
C PHE A 191 6.08 -24.06 35.95
N MET A 192 5.44 -25.20 35.66
CA MET A 192 4.49 -25.31 34.54
C MET A 192 3.28 -24.39 34.71
N THR A 193 2.77 -24.24 35.93
CA THR A 193 1.69 -23.28 36.22
C THR A 193 2.15 -21.84 35.98
N ALA A 194 3.37 -21.49 36.41
CA ALA A 194 3.91 -20.16 36.21
C ALA A 194 4.22 -19.85 34.74
N LEU A 195 4.69 -20.84 33.99
CA LEU A 195 4.97 -20.74 32.56
C LEU A 195 3.67 -20.52 31.77
N ASN A 196 2.63 -21.31 32.03
CA ASN A 196 1.32 -21.13 31.40
C ASN A 196 0.71 -19.77 31.73
N TYR A 197 0.78 -19.36 32.99
CA TYR A 197 0.35 -18.03 33.41
C TYR A 197 1.08 -16.93 32.63
N LEU A 198 2.39 -17.05 32.46
CA LEU A 198 3.14 -16.04 31.74
C LEU A 198 2.70 -15.96 30.28
N MET A 199 2.60 -17.10 29.59
CA MET A 199 2.16 -17.18 28.19
C MET A 199 0.74 -16.61 28.01
N ASP A 200 -0.18 -16.84 28.95
CA ASP A 200 -1.52 -16.21 28.92
C ASP A 200 -1.52 -14.69 29.15
N ASN A 201 -0.42 -14.14 29.67
CA ASN A 201 -0.30 -12.73 30.02
C ASN A 201 0.87 -12.07 29.29
N THR A 202 1.33 -12.63 28.17
CA THR A 202 2.29 -12.03 27.24
C THR A 202 1.75 -12.10 25.81
N TYR A 203 2.29 -11.27 24.93
CA TYR A 203 1.93 -11.24 23.51
C TYR A 203 3.05 -10.56 22.71
N THR A 204 2.90 -10.45 21.39
CA THR A 204 3.99 -9.99 20.50
C THR A 204 4.57 -8.61 20.90
N HIS A 205 3.76 -7.65 21.33
CA HIS A 205 4.29 -6.34 21.75
C HIS A 205 5.02 -6.41 23.10
N SER A 206 4.62 -7.28 24.03
CA SER A 206 5.41 -7.44 25.26
C SER A 206 6.77 -8.08 24.96
N VAL A 207 6.85 -8.99 23.97
CA VAL A 207 8.12 -9.53 23.47
C VAL A 207 8.98 -8.42 22.84
N TRP A 208 8.37 -7.46 22.13
CA TRP A 208 9.07 -6.30 21.60
C TRP A 208 9.74 -5.47 22.71
N ASP A 209 9.00 -5.14 23.77
CA ASP A 209 9.51 -4.38 24.92
C ASP A 209 10.59 -5.14 25.71
N ASP A 210 10.49 -6.47 25.72
CA ASP A 210 11.41 -7.39 26.41
C ASP A 210 12.68 -7.71 25.61
N SER A 211 12.83 -7.15 24.42
CA SER A 211 13.91 -7.48 23.49
C SER A 211 14.63 -6.25 22.96
N TYR A 212 15.79 -6.46 22.34
CA TYR A 212 16.60 -5.38 21.77
C TYR A 212 16.99 -5.69 20.32
N PRO A 213 17.17 -4.66 19.47
CA PRO A 213 17.63 -4.83 18.09
C PRO A 213 19.00 -5.50 18.01
N LEU A 214 19.12 -6.45 17.07
CA LEU A 214 20.31 -7.22 16.86
C LEU A 214 21.14 -6.64 15.71
N LYS A 215 22.47 -6.57 15.90
CA LYS A 215 23.39 -6.40 14.77
C LYS A 215 23.24 -7.60 13.83
N ILE A 216 23.10 -7.40 12.53
CA ILE A 216 23.12 -8.53 11.58
C ILE A 216 24.57 -8.90 11.29
N SER A 217 25.01 -10.02 11.85
CA SER A 217 26.30 -10.66 11.59
C SER A 217 26.24 -12.12 12.04
N SER A 218 27.15 -12.96 11.57
CA SER A 218 27.21 -14.38 11.95
C SER A 218 27.45 -14.62 13.46
N ASP A 219 28.09 -13.68 14.15
CA ASP A 219 28.39 -13.78 15.59
C ASP A 219 27.20 -13.41 16.49
N SER A 220 26.30 -12.57 15.99
CA SER A 220 25.16 -12.03 16.74
C SER A 220 23.85 -12.75 16.39
N LEU A 221 23.64 -13.06 15.11
CA LEU A 221 22.48 -13.80 14.63
C LEU A 221 22.73 -15.30 14.85
N ILE A 222 22.37 -15.78 16.03
CA ILE A 222 22.57 -17.18 16.46
C ILE A 222 21.21 -17.83 16.76
N GLU A 223 21.18 -19.15 16.92
CA GLU A 223 19.94 -19.83 17.32
C GLU A 223 19.39 -19.26 18.63
N GLY A 224 18.06 -19.16 18.74
CA GLY A 224 17.40 -18.53 19.89
C GLY A 224 17.20 -17.02 19.77
N THR A 225 17.89 -16.33 18.86
CA THR A 225 17.47 -14.99 18.40
C THR A 225 16.19 -15.11 17.56
N PHE A 226 15.53 -14.02 17.22
CA PHE A 226 14.24 -14.08 16.52
C PHE A 226 14.00 -12.86 15.64
N TYR A 227 13.16 -13.03 14.62
CA TYR A 227 12.62 -11.93 13.83
C TYR A 227 11.21 -11.61 14.32
N LEU A 228 10.93 -10.35 14.58
CA LEU A 228 9.64 -9.85 15.07
C LEU A 228 9.10 -8.82 14.08
N ASN A 229 7.80 -8.86 13.80
CA ASN A 229 7.07 -7.85 13.06
C ASN A 229 5.78 -7.47 13.81
N LEU A 230 5.52 -6.18 14.04
CA LEU A 230 4.30 -5.64 14.65
C LEU A 230 3.36 -5.01 13.61
N GLU A 231 3.82 -4.75 12.39
CA GLU A 231 2.99 -4.20 11.30
C GLU A 231 2.09 -5.24 10.67
N ASP A 232 2.52 -6.51 10.68
CA ASP A 232 1.63 -7.61 10.33
C ASP A 232 0.42 -7.55 11.26
N VAL A 233 -0.76 -7.82 10.70
CA VAL A 233 -2.00 -7.44 11.34
C VAL A 233 -2.13 -8.00 12.78
N SER A 234 -1.53 -9.13 13.15
CA SER A 234 -1.54 -9.67 14.54
C SER A 234 -0.26 -9.42 15.36
N GLY A 235 0.76 -8.82 14.75
CA GLY A 235 2.15 -9.07 15.06
C GLY A 235 2.55 -10.55 14.84
N HIS A 236 3.80 -10.81 14.45
CA HIS A 236 4.32 -12.16 14.28
C HIS A 236 5.78 -12.22 14.74
N VAL A 237 6.15 -13.33 15.40
CA VAL A 237 7.52 -13.57 15.81
C VAL A 237 7.95 -14.99 15.46
N ARG A 238 9.19 -15.13 14.97
CA ARG A 238 9.78 -16.39 14.54
C ARG A 238 11.17 -16.52 15.13
N ILE A 239 11.47 -17.67 15.73
CA ILE A 239 12.77 -17.95 16.32
C ILE A 239 13.74 -18.49 15.27
N VAL A 240 15.00 -18.05 15.30
CA VAL A 240 16.09 -18.67 14.54
C VAL A 240 16.34 -20.04 15.18
N ALA A 241 15.93 -21.10 14.48
CA ALA A 241 16.00 -22.46 14.97
C ALA A 241 17.29 -23.17 14.54
N LYS A 242 17.79 -22.86 13.34
CA LYS A 242 19.05 -23.40 12.81
C LYS A 242 19.80 -22.32 12.05
N THR A 243 21.11 -22.25 12.27
CA THR A 243 22.04 -21.47 11.45
C THR A 243 22.97 -22.40 10.69
N SER A 244 23.39 -22.03 9.48
CA SER A 244 24.28 -22.86 8.65
C SER A 244 25.32 -22.04 7.88
N TYR A 245 25.96 -21.10 8.58
CA TYR A 245 26.91 -20.16 7.96
C TYR A 245 28.14 -20.80 7.32
N ASN A 246 28.51 -22.01 7.76
CA ASN A 246 29.67 -22.73 7.23
C ASN A 246 29.30 -23.80 6.18
N SER A 247 28.02 -23.96 5.84
CA SER A 247 27.55 -24.97 4.87
C SER A 247 27.25 -24.32 3.53
N LEU A 248 27.89 -24.77 2.46
CA LEU A 248 27.57 -24.31 1.09
C LEU A 248 26.27 -24.91 0.55
N THR A 249 25.78 -25.99 1.16
CA THR A 249 24.64 -26.79 0.67
C THR A 249 23.37 -26.57 1.47
N SER A 250 23.37 -25.64 2.43
CA SER A 250 22.22 -25.36 3.30
C SER A 250 21.90 -23.87 3.27
N VAL A 251 20.65 -23.47 3.45
CA VAL A 251 20.29 -22.06 3.61
C VAL A 251 20.84 -21.48 4.93
N PRO A 252 21.20 -20.18 5.00
CA PRO A 252 21.87 -19.65 6.18
C PRO A 252 21.02 -19.68 7.44
N LEU A 253 19.71 -19.45 7.30
CA LEU A 253 18.76 -19.30 8.41
C LEU A 253 17.50 -20.12 8.16
N ILE A 254 17.16 -20.93 9.15
CA ILE A 254 15.86 -21.59 9.25
C ILE A 254 15.17 -21.09 10.51
N MET A 255 13.95 -20.64 10.33
CA MET A 255 13.09 -20.06 11.35
C MET A 255 12.05 -21.08 11.79
N ARG A 256 11.56 -20.94 13.02
CA ARG A 256 10.36 -21.65 13.49
C ARG A 256 9.39 -20.73 14.18
N ALA A 257 8.11 -21.04 14.04
CA ALA A 257 7.05 -20.33 14.77
C ALA A 257 5.81 -21.18 14.96
N SER A 258 5.07 -20.85 16.01
CA SER A 258 3.67 -21.25 16.16
C SER A 258 2.76 -20.19 15.50
N THR A 259 1.46 -20.46 15.51
CA THR A 259 0.43 -19.59 14.95
C THR A 259 -0.57 -19.16 16.03
N VAL A 260 -1.42 -18.21 15.70
CA VAL A 260 -2.52 -17.71 16.54
C VAL A 260 -3.84 -18.42 16.17
N PRO A 261 -4.79 -18.56 17.11
CA PRO A 261 -4.66 -18.33 18.56
C PRO A 261 -3.75 -19.38 19.22
N ARG A 262 -3.39 -19.22 20.50
CA ARG A 262 -2.61 -20.20 21.28
C ARG A 262 -3.25 -21.60 21.25
N GLY A 263 -2.45 -22.65 21.12
CA GLY A 263 -2.95 -24.02 21.22
C GLY A 263 -1.84 -25.08 21.10
N LEU A 264 -2.17 -26.34 21.36
CA LEU A 264 -1.22 -27.45 21.26
C LEU A 264 -0.97 -27.80 19.79
N ARG A 265 0.20 -27.46 19.26
CA ARG A 265 0.53 -27.69 17.84
C ARG A 265 2.02 -27.80 17.58
N ARG A 266 2.34 -28.40 16.44
CA ARG A 266 3.69 -28.43 15.88
C ARG A 266 4.10 -27.02 15.45
N LEU A 267 5.35 -26.66 15.68
CA LEU A 267 5.92 -25.44 15.13
C LEU A 267 6.09 -25.60 13.61
N SER A 268 5.74 -24.57 12.86
CA SER A 268 6.13 -24.46 11.45
C SER A 268 7.63 -24.20 11.36
N GLU A 269 8.30 -24.85 10.40
CA GLU A 269 9.68 -24.58 10.01
C GLU A 269 9.64 -23.87 8.65
N GLU A 270 10.45 -22.83 8.49
CA GLU A 270 10.53 -22.08 7.23
C GLU A 270 11.87 -21.39 7.04
N VAL A 271 12.25 -21.15 5.79
CA VAL A 271 13.38 -20.30 5.45
C VAL A 271 13.01 -18.83 5.64
N PHE A 272 13.99 -18.04 6.08
CA PHE A 272 13.80 -16.60 6.20
C PHE A 272 13.69 -15.93 4.81
N LEU A 273 12.50 -15.49 4.42
CA LEU A 273 12.20 -14.93 3.08
C LEU A 273 11.53 -13.54 3.12
N ASN A 274 11.79 -12.72 4.14
CA ASN A 274 11.20 -11.38 4.21
C ASN A 274 11.75 -10.45 3.13
N PHE A 275 10.85 -9.75 2.44
CA PHE A 275 11.21 -8.82 1.36
C PHE A 275 11.45 -7.42 1.85
N GLU A 276 10.54 -6.94 2.69
CA GLU A 276 10.53 -5.57 3.16
C GLU A 276 11.62 -5.35 4.20
N LYS A 277 12.32 -4.22 4.06
CA LYS A 277 13.26 -3.73 5.07
C LYS A 277 12.47 -3.50 6.35
N PRO A 278 12.96 -3.96 7.52
CA PRO A 278 12.26 -3.73 8.76
C PRO A 278 12.26 -2.24 9.12
N GLU A 279 11.19 -1.79 9.75
CA GLU A 279 11.10 -0.48 10.40
C GLU A 279 11.56 -0.58 11.86
N ALA A 280 12.40 0.37 12.30
CA ALA A 280 13.00 0.32 13.63
C ALA A 280 11.98 0.34 14.79
N SER A 281 10.78 0.88 14.57
CA SER A 281 9.71 0.97 15.56
C SER A 281 8.84 -0.29 15.70
N THR A 282 8.89 -1.18 14.73
CA THR A 282 7.82 -2.18 14.52
C THR A 282 8.35 -3.53 14.07
N SER A 283 9.54 -3.64 13.48
CA SER A 283 10.05 -4.92 13.02
C SER A 283 11.58 -5.08 13.12
N GLY A 284 12.06 -6.30 12.87
CA GLY A 284 13.48 -6.64 12.77
C GLY A 284 13.92 -7.87 13.56
N PHE A 285 15.18 -8.24 13.38
CA PHE A 285 15.86 -9.24 14.20
C PHE A 285 16.20 -8.69 15.59
N ARG A 286 15.87 -9.47 16.61
CA ARG A 286 15.98 -9.10 18.02
C ARG A 286 16.49 -10.27 18.86
N ALA A 287 16.91 -9.94 20.07
CA ALA A 287 17.22 -10.92 21.11
C ALA A 287 16.62 -10.48 22.45
N MET A 288 16.34 -11.44 23.34
CA MET A 288 15.76 -11.17 24.66
C MET A 288 16.74 -10.40 25.55
N ARG A 289 16.25 -9.34 26.19
CA ARG A 289 17.00 -8.58 27.20
C ARG A 289 17.27 -9.46 28.43
N TRP A 290 18.37 -9.17 29.14
CA TRP A 290 18.77 -9.95 30.30
C TRP A 290 18.09 -9.42 31.57
N PRO A 291 17.43 -10.28 32.37
CA PRO A 291 17.02 -9.90 33.72
C PRO A 291 18.26 -9.69 34.61
N GLU A 292 18.47 -8.46 35.07
CA GLU A 292 19.56 -8.05 35.95
C GLU A 292 19.02 -7.48 37.27
N GLY A 293 19.69 -7.78 38.39
CA GLY A 293 19.26 -7.37 39.73
C GLY A 293 19.29 -8.52 40.73
N LYS A 294 18.65 -8.32 41.89
CA LYS A 294 18.52 -9.33 42.95
C LYS A 294 17.09 -9.38 43.47
N GLY A 295 16.58 -10.60 43.65
CA GLY A 295 15.21 -10.82 44.12
C GLY A 295 14.20 -10.15 43.20
N LYS A 296 13.17 -9.54 43.77
CA LYS A 296 12.10 -8.89 42.99
C LYS A 296 12.47 -7.56 42.33
N LYS A 297 13.68 -7.04 42.58
CA LYS A 297 14.21 -5.84 41.90
C LYS A 297 14.86 -6.16 40.55
N LEU A 298 14.59 -7.35 40.00
CA LEU A 298 15.02 -7.70 38.65
C LEU A 298 14.39 -6.74 37.64
N LYS A 299 15.23 -6.17 36.79
CA LYS A 299 14.85 -5.32 35.67
C LYS A 299 15.49 -5.85 34.40
N LEU A 300 14.89 -5.58 33.26
CA LEU A 300 15.51 -5.92 31.99
C LEU A 300 16.65 -4.94 31.69
N LYS A 301 17.81 -5.49 31.38
CA LYS A 301 19.02 -4.75 30.99
C LYS A 301 18.74 -3.81 29.81
N LYS A 302 19.36 -2.63 29.76
CA LYS A 302 19.18 -1.68 28.66
C LYS A 302 19.76 -2.21 27.34
N ASP A 303 19.02 -2.06 26.25
CA ASP A 303 19.32 -2.52 24.89
C ASP A 303 20.77 -2.27 24.46
N SER A 304 21.20 -1.01 24.46
CA SER A 304 22.53 -0.57 23.99
C SER A 304 23.71 -1.09 24.81
N THR A 305 23.46 -1.84 25.88
CA THR A 305 24.50 -2.43 26.75
C THR A 305 24.70 -3.93 26.48
N HIS A 306 23.93 -4.51 25.54
CA HIS A 306 24.12 -5.86 25.07
C HIS A 306 25.24 -5.93 24.02
N PRO A 307 26.16 -6.93 24.07
CA PRO A 307 27.27 -7.02 23.11
C PRO A 307 26.84 -7.21 21.65
N SER A 308 25.69 -7.85 21.42
CA SER A 308 25.13 -8.12 20.09
C SER A 308 24.15 -7.03 19.60
N PHE A 309 23.96 -5.95 20.37
CA PHE A 309 23.12 -4.83 19.98
C PHE A 309 23.63 -4.18 18.69
N GLY A 310 22.71 -3.85 17.78
CA GLY A 310 23.05 -3.09 16.58
C GLY A 310 21.81 -2.74 15.77
N ASN A 311 21.91 -1.64 15.00
CA ASN A 311 20.82 -1.10 14.21
C ASN A 311 21.04 -1.25 12.69
N ASN A 312 22.09 -1.97 12.27
CA ASN A 312 22.49 -2.00 10.85
C ASN A 312 21.43 -2.59 9.90
N GLN A 313 20.50 -3.39 10.41
CA GLN A 313 19.35 -3.87 9.62
C GLN A 313 18.38 -2.77 9.16
N TYR A 314 18.47 -1.57 9.76
CA TYR A 314 17.58 -0.44 9.48
C TYR A 314 18.20 0.57 8.51
N ASP A 315 19.51 0.46 8.26
CA ASP A 315 20.25 1.36 7.38
C ASP A 315 19.69 1.28 5.95
N ASP A 316 19.61 2.42 5.25
CA ASP A 316 19.03 2.49 3.90
C ASP A 316 19.82 1.69 2.86
N ASP A 317 21.13 1.54 3.08
CA ASP A 317 22.06 0.79 2.24
C ASP A 317 22.23 -0.67 2.67
N PHE A 318 21.55 -1.13 3.74
CA PHE A 318 21.64 -2.52 4.18
C PHE A 318 21.15 -3.51 3.12
N VAL A 319 20.09 -3.10 2.41
CA VAL A 319 19.52 -3.85 1.28
C VAL A 319 19.93 -3.14 0.00
N GLY A 320 20.57 -3.85 -0.93
CA GLY A 320 20.90 -3.29 -2.23
C GLY A 320 19.63 -2.85 -2.99
N GLU A 321 19.78 -1.91 -3.93
CA GLU A 321 18.67 -1.42 -4.73
C GLU A 321 17.94 -2.58 -5.44
N GLY A 322 16.64 -2.72 -5.18
CA GLY A 322 15.80 -3.78 -5.75
C GLY A 322 15.99 -5.18 -5.13
N GLU A 323 16.82 -5.33 -4.10
CA GLU A 323 17.01 -6.59 -3.40
C GLU A 323 16.00 -6.79 -2.26
N SER A 324 15.85 -8.03 -1.81
CA SER A 324 15.02 -8.35 -0.64
C SER A 324 15.81 -8.22 0.65
N PHE A 325 15.14 -7.89 1.76
CA PHE A 325 15.78 -7.87 3.07
C PHE A 325 16.43 -9.21 3.45
N ALA A 326 15.78 -10.33 3.11
CA ALA A 326 16.34 -11.67 3.28
C ALA A 326 17.68 -11.84 2.56
N LEU A 327 17.80 -11.35 1.32
CA LEU A 327 19.07 -11.38 0.59
C LEU A 327 20.14 -10.54 1.28
N GLY A 328 19.81 -9.33 1.74
CA GLY A 328 20.74 -8.49 2.51
C GLY A 328 21.25 -9.20 3.77
N VAL A 329 20.34 -9.83 4.53
CA VAL A 329 20.68 -10.63 5.71
C VAL A 329 21.59 -11.80 5.35
N PHE A 330 21.25 -12.57 4.32
CA PHE A 330 22.07 -13.70 3.87
C PHE A 330 23.46 -13.27 3.43
N LYS A 331 23.58 -12.18 2.67
CA LYS A 331 24.88 -11.63 2.29
C LYS A 331 25.70 -11.17 3.50
N ALA A 332 25.05 -10.56 4.49
CA ALA A 332 25.71 -10.08 5.70
C ALA A 332 26.25 -11.21 6.60
N VAL A 333 25.59 -12.38 6.63
CA VAL A 333 26.04 -13.53 7.43
C VAL A 333 26.87 -14.55 6.65
N ARG A 334 26.64 -14.66 5.33
CA ARG A 334 27.31 -15.61 4.43
C ARG A 334 27.18 -15.16 2.95
N PRO A 335 28.14 -14.39 2.41
CA PRO A 335 28.05 -13.82 1.06
C PRO A 335 28.10 -14.84 -0.09
N ASP A 336 28.57 -16.07 0.16
CA ASP A 336 28.77 -17.14 -0.82
C ASP A 336 27.65 -18.20 -0.83
N PHE A 337 26.44 -17.88 -0.36
CA PHE A 337 25.33 -18.83 -0.36
C PHE A 337 24.82 -19.20 -1.76
N SER A 338 24.34 -20.44 -1.92
CA SER A 338 23.62 -20.85 -3.13
C SER A 338 22.18 -20.35 -3.12
N VAL A 339 21.84 -19.56 -4.14
CA VAL A 339 20.47 -19.11 -4.43
C VAL A 339 19.58 -20.28 -4.87
N GLU A 340 20.14 -21.25 -5.60
CA GLU A 340 19.42 -22.45 -6.02
C GLU A 340 18.98 -23.27 -4.82
N GLN A 341 19.83 -23.39 -3.81
CA GLN A 341 19.46 -24.04 -2.55
C GLN A 341 18.37 -23.25 -1.82
N LEU A 342 18.43 -21.92 -1.82
CA LEU A 342 17.38 -21.07 -1.25
C LEU A 342 16.02 -21.30 -1.90
N ILE A 343 15.97 -21.39 -3.23
CA ILE A 343 14.73 -21.71 -3.96
C ILE A 343 14.24 -23.12 -3.63
N LYS A 344 15.15 -24.10 -3.58
CA LYS A 344 14.82 -25.49 -3.26
C LYS A 344 14.21 -25.62 -1.87
N GLU A 345 14.81 -24.99 -0.86
CA GLU A 345 14.30 -25.00 0.52
C GLU A 345 13.00 -24.20 0.63
N GLY A 346 12.86 -23.05 -0.05
CA GLY A 346 11.58 -22.33 -0.09
C GLY A 346 10.44 -23.14 -0.72
N LEU A 347 10.74 -23.94 -1.76
CA LEU A 347 9.77 -24.92 -2.28
C LEU A 347 9.52 -26.04 -1.26
N GLY A 348 10.53 -26.41 -0.46
CA GLY A 348 10.44 -27.15 0.81
C GLY A 348 9.27 -26.67 1.65
N ASP A 349 9.37 -25.43 2.11
CA ASP A 349 8.41 -24.75 2.98
C ASP A 349 7.00 -24.72 2.40
N ILE A 350 6.86 -24.44 1.10
CA ILE A 350 5.55 -24.47 0.42
C ILE A 350 4.94 -25.87 0.49
N GLY A 351 5.74 -26.91 0.27
CA GLY A 351 5.29 -28.29 0.39
C GLY A 351 4.84 -28.64 1.80
N GLU A 352 5.60 -28.24 2.82
CA GLU A 352 5.21 -28.44 4.22
C GLU A 352 3.93 -27.67 4.58
N ALA A 353 3.79 -26.43 4.10
CA ALA A 353 2.58 -25.64 4.30
C ALA A 353 1.35 -26.27 3.64
N LEU A 354 1.51 -26.87 2.45
CA LEU A 354 0.44 -27.61 1.76
C LEU A 354 0.05 -28.90 2.52
N GLU A 355 1.02 -29.65 3.06
CA GLU A 355 0.74 -30.84 3.88
C GLU A 355 0.05 -30.47 5.20
N LEU A 356 0.47 -29.39 5.86
CA LEU A 356 -0.21 -28.89 7.04
C LEU A 356 -1.65 -28.47 6.72
N ARG A 357 -1.85 -27.78 5.59
CA ARG A 357 -3.18 -27.41 5.11
C ARG A 357 -4.04 -28.65 4.87
N LYS A 358 -3.49 -29.71 4.25
CA LYS A 358 -4.19 -30.96 3.98
C LYS A 358 -4.73 -31.60 5.26
N SER A 359 -3.88 -31.75 6.26
CA SER A 359 -4.29 -32.29 7.58
C SER A 359 -5.45 -31.50 8.19
N VAL A 360 -5.36 -30.15 8.20
CA VAL A 360 -6.42 -29.29 8.77
C VAL A 360 -7.70 -29.34 7.93
N VAL A 361 -7.58 -29.47 6.60
CA VAL A 361 -8.73 -29.55 5.69
C VAL A 361 -9.53 -30.83 5.94
N GLU A 362 -8.84 -31.96 6.05
CA GLU A 362 -9.42 -33.29 6.27
C GLU A 362 -10.04 -33.42 7.68
N GLU A 363 -9.30 -33.00 8.71
CA GLU A 363 -9.79 -32.99 10.09
C GLU A 363 -11.00 -32.07 10.23
N GLY A 364 -10.90 -30.85 9.70
CA GLY A 364 -11.93 -29.84 9.78
C GLY A 364 -13.24 -30.26 9.11
N PHE A 365 -13.15 -30.82 7.90
CA PHE A 365 -14.35 -31.31 7.21
C PHE A 365 -15.06 -32.40 8.01
N SER A 366 -14.29 -33.34 8.58
CA SER A 366 -14.81 -34.43 9.41
C SER A 366 -15.46 -33.92 10.70
N ALA A 367 -14.80 -32.97 11.37
CA ALA A 367 -15.33 -32.33 12.58
C ALA A 367 -16.64 -31.59 12.30
N CYS A 368 -16.70 -30.82 11.22
CA CYS A 368 -17.87 -30.02 10.86
C CYS A 368 -19.11 -30.84 10.43
N GLN A 369 -18.99 -32.16 10.26
CA GLN A 369 -20.16 -33.04 10.16
C GLN A 369 -20.82 -33.31 11.51
N LEU A 370 -20.10 -33.09 12.61
CA LEU A 370 -20.51 -33.44 13.97
C LEU A 370 -20.78 -32.21 14.85
N ILE A 371 -20.13 -31.07 14.58
CA ILE A 371 -20.22 -29.84 15.36
C ILE A 371 -20.51 -28.61 14.49
N ASP A 372 -21.03 -27.55 15.09
CA ASP A 372 -21.31 -26.29 14.39
C ASP A 372 -20.01 -25.55 14.03
N CYS A 373 -19.73 -25.52 12.73
CA CYS A 373 -18.64 -24.75 12.13
C CYS A 373 -19.14 -23.50 11.40
N SER A 374 -20.21 -22.86 11.87
CA SER A 374 -20.60 -21.56 11.34
C SER A 374 -19.52 -20.49 11.65
N PRO A 375 -19.32 -19.49 10.77
CA PRO A 375 -18.37 -18.41 11.02
C PRO A 375 -18.52 -17.81 12.42
N GLY A 376 -17.39 -17.63 13.13
CA GLY A 376 -17.35 -17.12 14.50
C GLY A 376 -17.47 -18.17 15.61
N THR A 377 -17.67 -19.45 15.29
CA THR A 377 -17.52 -20.54 16.29
C THR A 377 -16.06 -20.94 16.47
N ASP A 378 -15.71 -21.48 17.64
CA ASP A 378 -14.34 -21.99 17.92
C ASP A 378 -13.92 -23.06 16.89
N ALA A 379 -14.86 -23.88 16.43
CA ALA A 379 -14.62 -24.90 15.42
C ALA A 379 -14.29 -24.28 14.05
N TYR A 380 -14.99 -23.21 13.65
CA TYR A 380 -14.66 -22.50 12.41
C TYR A 380 -13.27 -21.84 12.48
N GLU A 381 -12.95 -21.19 13.60
CA GLU A 381 -11.63 -20.57 13.79
C GLU A 381 -10.50 -21.62 13.82
N ALA A 382 -10.77 -22.81 14.38
CA ALA A 382 -9.80 -23.90 14.41
C ALA A 382 -9.54 -24.51 13.01
N TYR A 383 -10.59 -24.69 12.21
CA TYR A 383 -10.56 -25.52 11.00
C TYR A 383 -10.62 -24.78 9.67
N SER A 384 -10.95 -23.49 9.68
CA SER A 384 -10.80 -22.63 8.50
C SER A 384 -9.32 -22.41 8.15
N THR A 385 -9.05 -22.11 6.88
CA THR A 385 -7.67 -21.95 6.39
C THR A 385 -7.28 -20.56 5.87
N PRO A 386 -7.98 -19.43 6.10
CA PRO A 386 -7.65 -18.16 5.44
C PRO A 386 -6.21 -17.70 5.71
N SER A 387 -5.74 -17.76 6.96
CA SER A 387 -4.37 -17.36 7.32
C SER A 387 -3.31 -18.32 6.74
N ARG A 388 -3.62 -19.62 6.67
CA ARG A 388 -2.74 -20.64 6.07
C ARG A 388 -2.64 -20.47 4.56
N ASP A 389 -3.77 -20.18 3.91
CA ASP A 389 -3.86 -19.96 2.47
C ASP A 389 -3.12 -18.68 2.07
N SER A 390 -3.28 -17.62 2.86
CA SER A 390 -2.51 -16.38 2.73
C SER A 390 -1.00 -16.63 2.91
N LYS A 391 -0.60 -17.45 3.89
CA LYS A 391 0.81 -17.85 4.06
C LYS A 391 1.37 -18.54 2.82
N ILE A 392 0.65 -19.51 2.25
CA ILE A 392 1.08 -20.22 1.02
C ILE A 392 1.21 -19.25 -0.16
N GLN A 393 0.24 -18.34 -0.34
CA GLN A 393 0.31 -17.29 -1.36
C GLN A 393 1.54 -16.38 -1.17
N LYS A 394 1.78 -15.92 0.07
CA LYS A 394 2.95 -15.10 0.42
C LYS A 394 4.26 -15.82 0.10
N LEU A 395 4.38 -17.12 0.42
CA LEU A 395 5.58 -17.91 0.10
C LEU A 395 5.83 -18.00 -1.41
N PHE A 396 4.80 -18.30 -2.23
CA PHE A 396 4.94 -18.30 -3.69
C PHE A 396 5.36 -16.93 -4.21
N HIS A 397 4.68 -15.88 -3.79
CA HIS A 397 4.96 -14.50 -4.21
C HIS A 397 6.38 -14.07 -3.84
N SER A 398 6.82 -14.39 -2.63
CA SER A 398 8.17 -14.15 -2.14
C SER A 398 9.21 -14.85 -3.02
N LEU A 399 9.06 -16.15 -3.29
CA LEU A 399 10.01 -16.86 -4.16
C LEU A 399 10.00 -16.34 -5.59
N GLU A 400 8.84 -15.99 -6.14
CA GLU A 400 8.75 -15.39 -7.48
C GLU A 400 9.46 -14.03 -7.55
N LYS A 401 9.27 -13.17 -6.55
CA LYS A 401 9.99 -11.90 -6.46
C LYS A 401 11.50 -12.13 -6.37
N LEU A 402 11.93 -13.11 -5.56
CA LEU A 402 13.34 -13.49 -5.44
C LEU A 402 13.90 -13.89 -6.81
N VAL A 403 13.25 -14.85 -7.48
CA VAL A 403 13.65 -15.33 -8.81
C VAL A 403 13.70 -14.19 -9.82
N LYS A 404 12.69 -13.30 -9.83
CA LYS A 404 12.64 -12.15 -10.73
C LYS A 404 13.75 -11.14 -10.47
N SER A 405 14.11 -10.87 -9.21
CA SER A 405 15.20 -9.96 -8.86
C SER A 405 16.57 -10.51 -9.28
N LEU A 406 16.76 -11.83 -9.18
CA LEU A 406 18.04 -12.48 -9.43
C LEU A 406 18.24 -12.95 -10.87
N LYS A 407 17.19 -13.00 -11.71
CA LYS A 407 17.30 -13.45 -13.11
C LYS A 407 18.28 -12.61 -13.94
N VAL A 408 18.49 -11.35 -13.58
CA VAL A 408 19.43 -10.44 -14.24
C VAL A 408 20.87 -10.88 -14.01
N VAL A 409 21.16 -11.36 -12.79
CA VAL A 409 22.51 -11.78 -12.36
C VAL A 409 22.76 -13.27 -12.64
N LEU A 410 21.72 -14.09 -12.58
CA LEU A 410 21.76 -15.54 -12.80
C LEU A 410 20.85 -15.95 -13.98
N PRO A 411 21.30 -15.75 -15.24
CA PRO A 411 20.57 -16.18 -16.42
C PRO A 411 20.37 -17.70 -16.39
N GLY A 412 19.13 -18.15 -16.17
CA GLY A 412 18.78 -19.56 -16.02
C GLY A 412 18.00 -19.88 -14.75
N LEU A 413 18.03 -18.99 -13.75
CA LEU A 413 17.30 -19.18 -12.50
C LEU A 413 15.79 -19.33 -12.72
N GLU A 414 15.21 -18.55 -13.62
CA GLU A 414 13.78 -18.64 -13.99
C GLU A 414 13.43 -20.01 -14.60
N LYS A 415 14.31 -20.57 -15.43
CA LYS A 415 14.13 -21.91 -15.99
C LYS A 415 14.23 -22.98 -14.89
N SER A 416 15.22 -22.88 -14.02
CA SER A 416 15.38 -23.79 -12.87
C SER A 416 14.18 -23.74 -11.92
N TRP A 417 13.62 -22.55 -11.70
CA TRP A 417 12.40 -22.34 -10.94
C TRP A 417 11.19 -23.06 -11.56
N GLU A 418 10.93 -22.85 -12.85
CA GLU A 418 9.81 -23.51 -13.55
C GLU A 418 9.97 -25.03 -13.62
N GLU A 419 11.20 -25.53 -13.78
CA GLU A 419 11.50 -26.96 -13.68
C GLU A 419 11.25 -27.51 -12.27
N ALA A 420 11.65 -26.78 -11.22
CA ALA A 420 11.44 -27.19 -9.85
C ALA A 420 9.94 -27.19 -9.48
N LEU A 421 9.17 -26.21 -9.96
CA LEU A 421 7.72 -26.17 -9.80
C LEU A 421 7.02 -27.38 -10.45
N SER A 422 7.55 -27.86 -11.57
CA SER A 422 6.97 -28.99 -12.31
C SER A 422 7.35 -30.34 -11.70
N LYS A 423 8.55 -30.46 -11.11
CA LYS A 423 9.06 -31.72 -10.53
C LYS A 423 8.53 -32.00 -9.14
N LYS A 424 8.34 -30.98 -8.30
CA LYS A 424 7.89 -31.18 -6.91
C LYS A 424 6.37 -31.35 -6.87
N THR A 425 5.93 -32.41 -6.18
CA THR A 425 4.51 -32.77 -6.05
C THR A 425 4.10 -32.97 -4.60
N VAL A 426 2.82 -32.77 -4.32
CA VAL A 426 2.14 -33.05 -3.04
C VAL A 426 0.93 -33.93 -3.36
N GLU A 427 0.62 -34.92 -2.52
CA GLU A 427 -0.55 -35.77 -2.72
C GLU A 427 -1.77 -35.18 -2.01
N VAL A 428 -2.82 -34.84 -2.77
CA VAL A 428 -4.06 -34.25 -2.28
C VAL A 428 -5.24 -35.07 -2.80
N LEU A 429 -6.04 -35.63 -1.89
CA LEU A 429 -7.22 -36.45 -2.25
C LEU A 429 -6.87 -37.61 -3.22
N GLY A 430 -5.73 -38.27 -2.99
CA GLY A 430 -5.24 -39.36 -3.85
C GLY A 430 -4.73 -38.91 -5.22
N LYS A 431 -4.64 -37.60 -5.49
CA LYS A 431 -4.10 -37.03 -6.73
C LYS A 431 -2.77 -36.34 -6.47
N SER A 432 -1.83 -36.51 -7.41
CA SER A 432 -0.56 -35.78 -7.40
C SER A 432 -0.78 -34.36 -7.91
N LEU A 433 -0.53 -33.36 -7.05
CA LEU A 433 -0.58 -31.94 -7.36
C LEU A 433 0.85 -31.41 -7.46
N ASN A 434 1.27 -30.93 -8.63
CA ASN A 434 2.58 -30.31 -8.76
C ASN A 434 2.57 -28.85 -8.26
N MET A 435 3.74 -28.30 -7.93
CA MET A 435 3.84 -26.95 -7.40
C MET A 435 3.44 -25.86 -8.39
N LYS A 436 3.50 -26.11 -9.70
CA LYS A 436 2.98 -25.18 -10.71
C LYS A 436 1.45 -25.05 -10.64
N GLN A 437 0.76 -26.18 -10.46
CA GLN A 437 -0.68 -26.23 -10.25
C GLN A 437 -1.06 -25.59 -8.90
N ALA A 438 -0.35 -25.93 -7.82
CA ALA A 438 -0.56 -25.31 -6.52
C ALA A 438 -0.36 -23.79 -6.60
N ARG A 439 0.73 -23.31 -7.21
CA ARG A 439 0.99 -21.89 -7.45
C ARG A 439 -0.19 -21.21 -8.12
N TYR A 440 -0.68 -21.78 -9.22
CA TYR A 440 -1.84 -21.24 -9.93
C TYR A 440 -3.08 -21.20 -9.04
N MET A 441 -3.42 -22.31 -8.37
CA MET A 441 -4.58 -22.37 -7.47
C MET A 441 -4.53 -21.30 -6.39
N PHE A 442 -3.39 -21.16 -5.71
CA PHE A 442 -3.27 -20.20 -4.62
C PHE A 442 -3.26 -18.78 -5.15
N LYS A 443 -2.55 -18.49 -6.24
CA LYS A 443 -2.50 -17.15 -6.85
C LYS A 443 -3.88 -16.67 -7.32
N GLU A 444 -4.65 -17.54 -7.96
CA GLU A 444 -5.97 -17.18 -8.49
C GLU A 444 -7.11 -17.33 -7.46
N GLY A 445 -6.81 -17.84 -6.25
CA GLY A 445 -7.82 -18.08 -5.22
C GLY A 445 -8.74 -19.27 -5.55
N GLN A 446 -8.27 -20.24 -6.34
CA GLN A 446 -8.98 -21.48 -6.68
C GLN A 446 -8.89 -22.48 -5.53
N TYR A 447 -9.50 -22.13 -4.40
CA TYR A 447 -9.67 -22.99 -3.23
C TYR A 447 -10.75 -22.38 -2.32
N SER A 448 -11.28 -23.20 -1.40
CA SER A 448 -12.13 -22.74 -0.30
C SER A 448 -11.40 -22.84 1.04
N PHE A 449 -11.52 -21.79 1.84
CA PHE A 449 -11.07 -21.79 3.24
C PHE A 449 -12.14 -22.28 4.22
N ASP A 450 -13.41 -22.32 3.81
CA ASP A 450 -14.53 -22.69 4.66
C ASP A 450 -14.50 -24.20 4.99
N PRO A 451 -14.46 -24.61 6.26
CA PRO A 451 -14.35 -26.01 6.64
C PRO A 451 -15.62 -26.83 6.42
N ARG A 452 -16.76 -26.18 6.13
CA ARG A 452 -18.03 -26.85 5.81
C ARG A 452 -18.11 -27.28 4.35
N HIS A 453 -17.30 -26.69 3.47
CA HIS A 453 -17.25 -27.08 2.06
C HIS A 453 -16.58 -28.45 1.91
N SER A 454 -16.98 -29.20 0.87
CA SER A 454 -16.41 -30.51 0.54
C SER A 454 -14.89 -30.46 0.41
N LEU A 455 -14.24 -31.60 0.64
CA LEU A 455 -12.80 -31.72 0.45
C LEU A 455 -12.38 -31.32 -0.97
N GLU A 456 -13.18 -31.73 -1.95
CA GLU A 456 -13.04 -31.42 -3.37
C GLU A 456 -13.14 -29.91 -3.63
N ALA A 457 -14.06 -29.17 -3.01
CA ALA A 457 -14.16 -27.72 -3.16
C ALA A 457 -13.03 -26.97 -2.45
N ARG A 458 -12.51 -27.52 -1.33
CA ARG A 458 -11.40 -26.91 -0.57
C ARG A 458 -10.06 -27.03 -1.27
N TRP A 459 -9.89 -27.97 -2.19
CA TRP A 459 -8.70 -28.12 -3.02
C TRP A 459 -8.93 -27.83 -4.50
N SER A 460 -10.14 -27.99 -5.02
CA SER A 460 -10.53 -27.78 -6.42
C SER A 460 -9.58 -28.43 -7.44
N THR A 461 -9.06 -29.62 -7.14
CA THR A 461 -8.18 -30.41 -8.03
C THR A 461 -8.96 -31.33 -8.98
N SER A 462 -10.28 -31.16 -9.04
CA SER A 462 -11.22 -31.90 -9.88
C SER A 462 -12.27 -30.93 -10.43
N SER A 463 -12.87 -31.29 -11.57
CA SER A 463 -13.99 -30.55 -12.17
C SER A 463 -15.14 -30.40 -11.17
N ILE A 464 -15.50 -31.48 -10.46
CA ILE A 464 -16.57 -31.46 -9.45
C ILE A 464 -16.25 -30.51 -8.29
N GLY A 465 -15.00 -30.52 -7.80
CA GLY A 465 -14.55 -29.62 -6.74
C GLY A 465 -14.55 -28.16 -7.19
N LEU A 466 -14.14 -27.90 -8.44
CA LEU A 466 -14.23 -26.56 -9.01
C LEU A 466 -15.68 -26.10 -9.16
N ALA A 467 -16.58 -26.95 -9.68
CA ALA A 467 -17.99 -26.61 -9.83
C ALA A 467 -18.64 -26.28 -8.46
N GLU A 468 -18.30 -27.02 -7.41
CA GLU A 468 -18.75 -26.72 -6.04
C GLU A 468 -18.20 -25.41 -5.49
N LEU A 469 -16.91 -25.14 -5.70
CA LEU A 469 -16.30 -23.86 -5.33
C LEU A 469 -16.95 -22.69 -6.07
N VAL A 470 -17.14 -22.82 -7.38
CA VAL A 470 -17.77 -21.81 -8.24
C VAL A 470 -19.21 -21.57 -7.80
N LYS A 471 -19.97 -22.63 -7.47
CA LYS A 471 -21.31 -22.50 -6.89
C LYS A 471 -21.28 -21.65 -5.63
N ALA A 472 -20.46 -22.02 -4.64
CA ALA A 472 -20.41 -21.34 -3.36
C ALA A 472 -20.04 -19.84 -3.50
N LYS A 473 -19.09 -19.52 -4.39
CA LYS A 473 -18.69 -18.13 -4.66
C LYS A 473 -19.76 -17.35 -5.45
N LEU A 474 -20.28 -17.91 -6.54
CA LEU A 474 -21.26 -17.23 -7.39
C LEU A 474 -22.59 -17.04 -6.67
N GLU A 475 -23.06 -18.01 -5.90
CA GLU A 475 -24.34 -17.91 -5.17
C GLU A 475 -24.34 -16.72 -4.21
N LYS A 476 -23.25 -16.51 -3.47
CA LYS A 476 -23.07 -15.33 -2.62
C LYS A 476 -23.03 -14.04 -3.43
N LEU A 477 -22.17 -13.98 -4.46
CA LEU A 477 -21.97 -12.75 -5.25
C LEU A 477 -23.21 -12.35 -6.06
N LEU A 478 -23.91 -13.31 -6.66
CA LEU A 478 -25.13 -13.06 -7.42
C LEU A 478 -26.28 -12.63 -6.50
N LYS A 479 -26.35 -13.16 -5.27
CA LYS A 479 -27.31 -12.70 -4.27
C LYS A 479 -27.04 -11.24 -3.85
N GLU A 480 -25.79 -10.91 -3.51
CA GLU A 480 -25.39 -9.52 -3.18
C GLU A 480 -25.69 -8.57 -4.35
N ARG A 481 -25.47 -9.05 -5.58
CA ARG A 481 -25.79 -8.31 -6.80
C ARG A 481 -27.30 -8.10 -6.99
N GLU A 482 -28.09 -9.13 -6.73
CA GLU A 482 -29.56 -9.05 -6.81
C GLU A 482 -30.12 -8.08 -5.77
N GLU A 483 -29.64 -8.14 -4.53
CA GLU A 483 -29.95 -7.17 -3.47
C GLU A 483 -29.64 -5.75 -3.94
N ARG A 484 -28.42 -5.51 -4.43
CA ARG A 484 -27.98 -4.22 -4.99
C ARG A 484 -28.87 -3.70 -6.12
N ILE A 485 -29.27 -4.58 -7.06
CA ILE A 485 -30.16 -4.25 -8.18
C ILE A 485 -31.59 -4.01 -7.73
N ASN A 486 -32.03 -4.63 -6.65
CA ASN A 486 -33.38 -4.49 -6.12
C ASN A 486 -33.53 -3.29 -5.19
N GLU A 487 -32.47 -2.94 -4.46
CA GLU A 487 -32.42 -1.79 -3.54
C GLU A 487 -32.26 -0.46 -4.29
N ARG A 488 -31.72 -0.46 -5.51
CA ARG A 488 -31.66 0.75 -6.31
C ARG A 488 -33.09 1.21 -6.63
N GLY A 489 -33.51 2.34 -6.06
CA GLY A 489 -34.81 2.96 -6.34
C GLY A 489 -34.97 3.35 -7.81
N THR A 490 -36.12 3.93 -8.16
CA THR A 490 -36.30 4.56 -9.47
C THR A 490 -35.37 5.77 -9.60
N CYS A 491 -34.70 5.88 -10.74
CA CYS A 491 -33.89 7.03 -11.09
C CYS A 491 -34.81 8.25 -11.27
N GLU A 492 -35.05 9.03 -10.21
CA GLU A 492 -35.98 10.16 -10.24
C GLU A 492 -35.28 11.50 -10.54
N GLN A 493 -34.11 11.79 -9.93
CA GLN A 493 -33.26 12.95 -10.23
C GLN A 493 -31.78 12.65 -9.89
N ASP A 494 -30.85 13.17 -10.71
CA ASP A 494 -29.39 13.13 -10.51
C ASP A 494 -28.70 11.74 -10.57
N CYS A 495 -29.12 10.90 -11.52
CA CYS A 495 -28.51 9.58 -11.81
C CYS A 495 -27.19 9.67 -12.59
N PHE A 496 -26.51 10.81 -12.49
CA PHE A 496 -25.24 11.01 -13.14
C PHE A 496 -24.19 10.10 -12.48
N PRO A 497 -23.20 9.55 -13.22
CA PRO A 497 -22.11 8.73 -12.68
C PRO A 497 -21.20 9.37 -11.61
N LYS A 498 -21.61 10.50 -11.02
CA LYS A 498 -20.96 11.20 -9.91
C LYS A 498 -21.83 11.26 -8.64
N GLY A 499 -23.13 10.92 -8.73
CA GLY A 499 -24.05 10.95 -7.59
C GLY A 499 -23.92 9.71 -6.71
N GLY A 500 -24.17 9.86 -5.40
CA GLY A 500 -24.15 8.74 -4.43
C GLY A 500 -25.08 7.59 -4.84
N TRP A 501 -26.29 7.92 -5.31
CA TRP A 501 -27.26 6.94 -5.82
C TRP A 501 -26.70 6.05 -6.93
N TYR A 502 -25.93 6.62 -7.87
CA TYR A 502 -25.34 5.84 -8.97
C TYR A 502 -24.38 4.80 -8.41
N TRP A 503 -23.47 5.20 -7.53
CA TRP A 503 -22.50 4.28 -6.93
C TRP A 503 -23.15 3.29 -5.96
N ASP A 504 -24.21 3.69 -5.27
CA ASP A 504 -24.98 2.82 -4.39
C ASP A 504 -25.73 1.73 -5.17
N GLY A 505 -26.19 1.99 -6.40
CA GLY A 505 -26.89 1.02 -7.25
C GLY A 505 -26.02 0.31 -8.29
N ASN A 506 -24.78 0.78 -8.51
CA ASN A 506 -23.86 0.24 -9.50
C ASN A 506 -23.26 -1.10 -9.01
N THR A 507 -23.17 -2.09 -9.91
CA THR A 507 -22.66 -3.44 -9.58
C THR A 507 -21.24 -3.71 -10.07
N PHE A 508 -20.47 -2.71 -10.51
CA PHE A 508 -19.18 -2.90 -11.19
C PHE A 508 -18.19 -3.73 -10.38
N GLU A 509 -18.04 -3.45 -9.08
CA GLU A 509 -17.13 -4.20 -8.22
C GLU A 509 -17.58 -5.66 -8.01
N LEU A 510 -18.90 -5.89 -7.95
CA LEU A 510 -19.47 -7.23 -7.87
C LEU A 510 -19.28 -7.98 -9.18
N ASP A 511 -19.51 -7.31 -10.32
CA ASP A 511 -19.34 -7.87 -11.66
C ASP A 511 -17.88 -8.24 -11.92
N ALA A 512 -16.91 -7.44 -11.43
CA ALA A 512 -15.50 -7.76 -11.48
C ALA A 512 -15.15 -9.03 -10.67
N LYS A 513 -15.69 -9.16 -9.45
CA LYS A 513 -15.51 -10.37 -8.62
C LYS A 513 -16.17 -11.59 -9.27
N ILE A 514 -17.35 -11.44 -9.86
CA ILE A 514 -18.07 -12.51 -10.58
C ILE A 514 -17.29 -12.94 -11.82
N ALA A 515 -16.77 -11.99 -12.60
CA ALA A 515 -15.93 -12.27 -13.75
C ALA A 515 -14.63 -13.00 -13.36
N GLN A 516 -14.04 -12.67 -12.21
CA GLN A 516 -12.90 -13.42 -11.67
C GLN A 516 -13.25 -14.89 -11.38
N VAL A 517 -14.45 -15.18 -10.86
CA VAL A 517 -14.90 -16.57 -10.67
C VAL A 517 -15.05 -17.29 -12.02
N ASN A 518 -15.57 -16.60 -13.05
CA ASN A 518 -15.68 -17.16 -14.40
C ASN A 518 -14.29 -17.44 -15.04
N TYR A 519 -13.30 -16.59 -14.75
CA TYR A 519 -11.92 -16.81 -15.19
C TYR A 519 -11.31 -18.10 -14.63
N LEU A 520 -11.65 -18.50 -13.40
CA LEU A 520 -11.18 -19.77 -12.82
C LEU A 520 -11.60 -20.97 -13.65
N VAL A 521 -12.85 -20.95 -14.12
CA VAL A 521 -13.43 -22.05 -14.92
C VAL A 521 -12.69 -22.19 -16.24
N ARG A 522 -12.55 -21.09 -16.98
CA ARG A 522 -11.97 -21.10 -18.32
C ARG A 522 -10.51 -21.55 -18.36
N ASN A 523 -9.79 -21.36 -17.26
CA ASN A 523 -8.39 -21.71 -17.17
C ASN A 523 -8.13 -23.03 -16.44
N PHE A 524 -9.16 -23.65 -15.84
CA PHE A 524 -9.01 -24.88 -15.09
C PHE A 524 -8.37 -25.99 -15.94
N CYS A 525 -8.92 -26.27 -17.11
CA CYS A 525 -8.43 -27.35 -17.96
C CYS A 525 -7.07 -27.06 -18.63
N ASN A 526 -6.62 -25.80 -18.65
CA ASN A 526 -5.26 -25.46 -19.08
C ASN A 526 -4.21 -25.79 -18.00
N VAL A 527 -4.63 -25.95 -16.74
CA VAL A 527 -3.74 -26.20 -15.59
C VAL A 527 -3.86 -27.64 -15.09
N PHE A 528 -5.07 -28.19 -15.15
CA PHE A 528 -5.42 -29.56 -14.73
C PHE A 528 -5.76 -30.41 -15.96
N GLU A 529 -4.83 -30.46 -16.92
CA GLU A 529 -5.01 -31.18 -18.17
C GLU A 529 -5.39 -32.65 -17.91
N SER A 530 -6.55 -33.05 -18.44
CA SER A 530 -6.97 -34.44 -18.58
C SER A 530 -7.64 -34.58 -19.95
N GLY A 531 -7.61 -35.77 -20.54
CA GLY A 531 -8.12 -36.00 -21.90
C GLY A 531 -9.58 -35.59 -22.13
N ASN A 532 -10.39 -35.52 -21.05
CA ASN A 532 -11.81 -35.14 -21.08
C ASN A 532 -12.15 -33.94 -20.18
N CYS A 533 -11.15 -33.17 -19.71
CA CYS A 533 -11.36 -32.17 -18.65
C CYS A 533 -12.52 -31.20 -18.94
N GLN A 534 -12.62 -30.66 -20.17
CA GLN A 534 -13.66 -29.69 -20.51
C GLN A 534 -15.06 -30.32 -20.48
N ASN A 535 -15.20 -31.54 -21.00
CA ASN A 535 -16.49 -32.24 -20.99
C ASN A 535 -16.93 -32.55 -19.56
N ASP A 536 -16.01 -33.04 -18.72
CA ASP A 536 -16.29 -33.35 -17.32
C ASP A 536 -16.69 -32.08 -16.56
N LEU A 537 -15.98 -30.98 -16.81
CA LEU A 537 -16.28 -29.66 -16.22
C LEU A 537 -17.63 -29.12 -16.67
N ASP A 538 -17.98 -29.19 -17.95
CA ASP A 538 -19.27 -28.72 -18.45
C ASP A 538 -20.43 -29.53 -17.86
N ILE A 539 -20.27 -30.85 -17.70
CA ILE A 539 -21.24 -31.71 -17.01
C ILE A 539 -21.41 -31.26 -15.56
N ASP A 540 -20.32 -31.16 -14.80
CA ASP A 540 -20.36 -30.78 -13.39
C ASP A 540 -20.96 -29.38 -13.19
N LEU A 541 -20.62 -28.41 -14.06
CA LEU A 541 -21.19 -27.06 -14.03
C LEU A 541 -22.67 -27.04 -14.40
N ASN A 542 -23.11 -27.91 -15.31
CA ASN A 542 -24.51 -28.00 -15.69
C ASN A 542 -25.39 -28.60 -14.57
N GLU A 543 -24.83 -29.50 -13.77
CA GLU A 543 -25.52 -30.12 -12.63
C GLU A 543 -25.71 -29.16 -11.44
N LYS A 544 -24.74 -28.27 -11.19
CA LYS A 544 -24.84 -27.29 -10.09
C LYS A 544 -25.71 -26.10 -10.53
N ARG A 545 -26.72 -25.76 -9.73
CA ARG A 545 -27.65 -24.66 -10.00
C ARG A 545 -27.55 -23.56 -8.95
N VAL A 546 -27.79 -22.31 -9.37
CA VAL A 546 -27.81 -21.11 -8.51
C VAL A 546 -29.07 -20.31 -8.81
N LEU A 547 -29.79 -19.94 -7.75
CA LEU A 547 -30.94 -19.05 -7.81
C LEU A 547 -30.47 -17.59 -7.80
N ALA A 548 -30.71 -16.87 -8.88
CA ALA A 548 -30.50 -15.42 -8.94
C ALA A 548 -31.49 -14.80 -9.95
N ASN A 549 -31.95 -13.58 -9.67
CA ASN A 549 -32.95 -12.88 -10.49
C ASN A 549 -34.26 -13.68 -10.63
N GLY A 550 -34.65 -14.42 -9.58
CA GLY A 550 -35.81 -15.33 -9.63
C GLY A 550 -35.65 -16.56 -10.54
N GLU A 551 -34.49 -16.76 -11.16
CA GLU A 551 -34.22 -17.90 -12.03
C GLU A 551 -33.25 -18.89 -11.36
N ASN A 552 -33.58 -20.18 -11.38
CA ASN A 552 -32.71 -21.25 -10.85
C ASN A 552 -31.98 -21.95 -11.99
N ASN A 553 -30.91 -21.35 -12.49
CA ASN A 553 -30.16 -21.83 -13.66
C ASN A 553 -28.87 -22.56 -13.29
N SER A 554 -28.32 -23.35 -14.22
CA SER A 554 -27.03 -24.02 -14.02
C SER A 554 -25.86 -23.03 -13.98
N LEU A 555 -24.72 -23.45 -13.42
CA LEU A 555 -23.51 -22.62 -13.45
C LEU A 555 -23.04 -22.39 -14.89
N LEU A 556 -23.17 -23.39 -15.76
CA LEU A 556 -22.83 -23.26 -17.18
C LEU A 556 -23.65 -22.13 -17.85
N TYR A 557 -24.96 -22.06 -17.59
CA TYR A 557 -25.79 -20.94 -18.05
C TYR A 557 -25.28 -19.59 -17.53
N TRP A 558 -24.94 -19.50 -16.24
CA TRP A 558 -24.43 -18.25 -15.68
C TRP A 558 -23.08 -17.86 -16.27
N GLN A 559 -22.19 -18.80 -16.58
CA GLN A 559 -20.91 -18.51 -17.22
C GLN A 559 -21.05 -17.89 -18.60
N ASP A 560 -22.07 -18.32 -19.35
CA ASP A 560 -22.42 -17.71 -20.64
C ASP A 560 -23.03 -16.32 -20.46
N LYS A 561 -23.77 -16.07 -19.38
CA LYS A 561 -24.41 -14.79 -19.09
C LYS A 561 -23.50 -13.73 -18.49
N ILE A 562 -22.56 -14.12 -17.62
CA ILE A 562 -21.69 -13.22 -16.86
C ILE A 562 -20.95 -12.18 -17.73
N PRO A 563 -20.35 -12.54 -18.89
CA PRO A 563 -19.71 -11.57 -19.77
C PRO A 563 -20.64 -10.44 -20.25
N PHE A 564 -21.96 -10.66 -20.18
CA PHE A 564 -22.99 -9.72 -20.64
C PHE A 564 -23.67 -8.95 -19.51
N PHE A 565 -23.20 -9.08 -18.26
CA PHE A 565 -23.71 -8.26 -17.16
C PHE A 565 -23.46 -6.77 -17.41
N ASN A 566 -24.48 -5.96 -17.13
CA ASN A 566 -24.40 -4.51 -17.19
C ASN A 566 -24.44 -3.92 -15.77
N SER A 567 -23.40 -3.17 -15.41
CA SER A 567 -23.27 -2.58 -14.08
C SER A 567 -23.99 -1.25 -13.89
N ASP A 568 -24.49 -0.64 -14.97
CA ASP A 568 -25.16 0.65 -14.94
C ASP A 568 -26.52 0.52 -14.24
N PRO A 569 -26.76 1.24 -13.12
CA PRO A 569 -28.03 1.18 -12.42
C PRO A 569 -29.22 1.75 -13.21
N ARG A 570 -28.95 2.52 -14.28
CA ARG A 570 -29.98 3.18 -15.10
C ARG A 570 -30.63 2.26 -16.13
N VAL A 571 -29.97 1.16 -16.49
CA VAL A 571 -30.55 0.20 -17.44
C VAL A 571 -31.67 -0.62 -16.78
N ALA A 572 -32.61 -1.12 -17.57
CA ALA A 572 -33.66 -1.97 -17.03
C ALA A 572 -33.06 -3.27 -16.45
N LYS A 573 -33.68 -3.81 -15.37
CA LYS A 573 -33.12 -4.91 -14.56
C LYS A 573 -32.68 -6.11 -15.41
N ASN A 574 -33.45 -6.43 -16.44
CA ASN A 574 -33.15 -7.51 -17.37
C ASN A 574 -31.82 -7.32 -18.14
N TYR A 575 -31.45 -6.08 -18.49
CA TYR A 575 -30.14 -5.79 -19.07
C TYR A 575 -29.01 -5.93 -18.05
N ASN A 576 -29.25 -5.65 -16.77
CA ASN A 576 -28.24 -5.93 -15.75
C ASN A 576 -27.95 -7.43 -15.69
N TRP A 577 -28.90 -8.30 -16.02
CA TRP A 577 -28.72 -9.76 -16.03
C TRP A 577 -28.35 -10.36 -17.40
N GLY A 578 -27.92 -9.53 -18.36
CA GLY A 578 -27.38 -10.01 -19.64
C GLY A 578 -28.44 -10.59 -20.60
N GLU A 579 -29.65 -10.03 -20.62
CA GLU A 579 -30.70 -10.49 -21.56
C GLU A 579 -30.42 -10.11 -23.03
N SER A 580 -29.66 -9.05 -23.32
CA SER A 580 -29.37 -8.63 -24.70
C SER A 580 -27.97 -9.02 -25.17
N LEU A 581 -27.89 -10.11 -25.94
CA LEU A 581 -26.66 -10.54 -26.65
C LEU A 581 -26.28 -9.61 -27.82
N SER A 582 -27.19 -8.78 -28.33
CA SER A 582 -27.03 -8.10 -29.63
C SER A 582 -26.83 -6.59 -29.57
N ASN A 583 -27.21 -5.89 -28.49
CA ASN A 583 -27.22 -4.42 -28.48
C ASN A 583 -26.70 -3.77 -27.19
N ALA A 584 -26.17 -4.55 -26.24
CA ALA A 584 -25.54 -3.96 -25.07
C ALA A 584 -24.23 -3.29 -25.51
N PHE A 585 -24.25 -1.96 -25.61
CA PHE A 585 -23.05 -1.17 -25.41
C PHE A 585 -22.56 -1.51 -24.00
N HIS A 586 -21.62 -2.46 -23.92
CA HIS A 586 -20.63 -2.36 -22.87
C HIS A 586 -20.10 -0.92 -22.99
N LEU A 587 -20.10 -0.17 -21.89
CA LEU A 587 -18.96 0.69 -21.70
C LEU A 587 -17.89 -0.31 -21.26
N PRO A 588 -16.97 -0.79 -22.13
CA PRO A 588 -15.73 -1.33 -21.64
C PRO A 588 -15.21 -0.45 -20.53
N ALA A 589 -14.50 -1.03 -19.58
CA ALA A 589 -13.56 -0.30 -18.77
C ALA A 589 -12.50 0.32 -19.73
N PHE A 590 -12.86 1.38 -20.44
CA PHE A 590 -11.94 2.19 -21.18
C PHE A 590 -11.07 2.84 -20.14
N LYS A 591 -9.76 2.64 -20.24
CA LYS A 591 -8.78 3.31 -19.37
C LYS A 591 -8.99 4.83 -19.35
N ASN A 592 -9.59 5.39 -20.41
CA ASN A 592 -9.82 6.83 -20.60
C ASN A 592 -11.27 7.11 -21.07
N LEU A 593 -12.29 6.71 -20.29
CA LEU A 593 -13.65 7.21 -20.51
C LEU A 593 -13.79 8.59 -19.85
N GLU A 594 -13.83 9.64 -20.65
CA GLU A 594 -14.15 10.98 -20.16
C GLU A 594 -15.60 11.32 -20.52
N ILE A 595 -16.43 11.52 -19.49
CA ILE A 595 -17.80 12.00 -19.65
C ILE A 595 -17.82 13.47 -19.23
N THR A 596 -18.06 14.33 -20.21
CA THR A 596 -18.19 15.78 -20.00
C THR A 596 -19.49 16.09 -19.24
N ASP A 597 -19.58 17.30 -18.67
CA ASP A 597 -20.76 17.73 -17.93
C ASP A 597 -22.03 17.84 -18.82
N ASN A 598 -21.86 17.91 -20.15
CA ASN A 598 -22.95 17.90 -21.14
C ASN A 598 -23.29 16.49 -21.66
N ALA A 599 -22.87 15.46 -20.94
CA ALA A 599 -23.11 14.06 -21.27
C ALA A 599 -22.59 13.66 -22.67
N VAL A 600 -21.45 14.22 -23.08
CA VAL A 600 -20.68 13.71 -24.22
C VAL A 600 -19.61 12.78 -23.66
N ALA A 601 -19.64 11.51 -24.08
CA ALA A 601 -18.64 10.50 -23.75
C ALA A 601 -17.55 10.45 -24.82
N VAL A 602 -16.30 10.60 -24.39
CA VAL A 602 -15.11 10.42 -25.21
C VAL A 602 -14.54 9.04 -24.89
N ILE A 603 -14.49 8.19 -25.90
CA ILE A 603 -14.09 6.80 -25.79
C ILE A 603 -12.79 6.61 -26.57
N ASP A 604 -11.70 6.31 -25.84
CA ASP A 604 -10.36 6.03 -26.38
C ASP A 604 -9.83 7.11 -27.34
N TYR A 605 -10.28 8.36 -27.19
CA TYR A 605 -9.97 9.51 -28.06
C TYR A 605 -10.33 9.33 -29.55
N LYS A 606 -11.10 8.28 -29.90
CA LYS A 606 -11.45 7.94 -31.29
C LYS A 606 -12.95 7.98 -31.56
N LYS A 607 -13.76 7.93 -30.50
CA LYS A 607 -15.22 7.91 -30.60
C LYS A 607 -15.78 8.92 -29.63
N VAL A 608 -16.61 9.83 -30.14
CA VAL A 608 -17.36 10.78 -29.32
C VAL A 608 -18.84 10.44 -29.46
N VAL A 609 -19.50 10.23 -28.33
CA VAL A 609 -20.91 9.86 -28.28
C VAL A 609 -21.64 10.89 -27.44
N ASN A 610 -22.60 11.58 -28.04
CA ASN A 610 -23.54 12.38 -27.28
C ASN A 610 -24.52 11.42 -26.58
N LEU A 611 -24.34 11.21 -25.27
CA LEU A 611 -25.09 10.22 -24.49
C LEU A 611 -26.61 10.47 -24.46
N PRO A 612 -27.12 11.73 -24.39
CA PRO A 612 -28.56 11.98 -24.44
C PRO A 612 -29.22 11.60 -25.76
N THR A 613 -28.53 11.82 -26.89
CA THR A 613 -29.12 11.59 -28.23
C THR A 613 -28.70 10.25 -28.84
N GLY A 614 -27.68 9.59 -28.27
CA GLY A 614 -27.05 8.40 -28.86
C GLY A 614 -26.28 8.69 -30.16
N ALA A 615 -26.17 9.95 -30.57
CA ALA A 615 -25.50 10.33 -31.81
C ALA A 615 -24.00 10.02 -31.71
N LYS A 616 -23.54 9.14 -32.60
CA LYS A 616 -22.13 8.83 -32.80
C LYS A 616 -21.54 9.89 -33.70
N ILE A 617 -20.59 10.65 -33.18
CA ILE A 617 -19.86 11.63 -33.96
C ILE A 617 -18.66 10.88 -34.54
N SER A 618 -18.75 10.52 -35.82
CA SER A 618 -17.64 9.88 -36.50
C SER A 618 -16.55 10.92 -36.73
N ILE A 619 -15.50 10.83 -35.93
CA ILE A 619 -14.29 11.62 -36.14
C ILE A 619 -13.54 10.97 -37.32
N PRO A 620 -13.14 11.71 -38.37
CA PRO A 620 -12.26 11.17 -39.41
C PRO A 620 -11.00 10.56 -38.78
N GLU A 621 -10.28 9.64 -39.43
CA GLU A 621 -8.95 9.24 -38.95
C GLU A 621 -8.05 10.48 -38.89
N SER A 622 -7.96 11.09 -37.71
CA SER A 622 -7.36 12.39 -37.47
C SER A 622 -6.80 12.39 -36.05
N GLU A 623 -5.71 13.13 -35.85
CA GLU A 623 -5.07 13.23 -34.54
C GLU A 623 -5.94 14.12 -33.65
N PHE A 624 -6.66 13.49 -32.72
CA PHE A 624 -7.48 14.17 -31.73
C PHE A 624 -6.57 14.91 -30.75
N THR A 625 -6.64 16.24 -30.73
CA THR A 625 -5.61 17.07 -30.10
C THR A 625 -5.90 17.40 -28.63
N SER A 626 -7.16 17.63 -28.23
CA SER A 626 -7.64 17.67 -26.83
C SER A 626 -9.13 18.06 -26.73
N LEU A 627 -9.77 17.74 -25.60
CA LEU A 627 -11.00 18.39 -25.10
C LEU A 627 -10.71 19.03 -23.74
N ASN A 628 -11.29 20.20 -23.48
CA ASN A 628 -11.32 20.74 -22.12
C ASN A 628 -12.52 20.18 -21.33
N LYS A 629 -12.58 20.49 -20.02
CA LYS A 629 -13.64 20.01 -19.10
C LYS A 629 -15.08 20.33 -19.53
N LYS A 630 -15.28 21.29 -20.45
CA LYS A 630 -16.61 21.66 -20.99
C LYS A 630 -16.95 20.94 -22.30
N GLY A 631 -16.10 20.04 -22.79
CA GLY A 631 -16.31 19.35 -24.07
C GLY A 631 -15.95 20.18 -25.30
N LEU A 632 -15.04 21.17 -25.16
CA LEU A 632 -14.55 21.99 -26.27
C LEU A 632 -13.16 21.56 -26.73
N GLY A 633 -12.95 21.37 -28.04
CA GLY A 633 -11.72 20.79 -28.60
C GLY A 633 -11.52 21.08 -30.09
N PHE A 634 -10.46 20.52 -30.69
CA PHE A 634 -10.23 20.56 -32.14
C PHE A 634 -9.89 19.18 -32.70
N ILE A 635 -10.24 18.98 -33.97
CA ILE A 635 -9.87 17.80 -34.76
C ILE A 635 -8.91 18.27 -35.85
N GLN A 636 -7.71 17.71 -35.90
CA GLN A 636 -6.76 17.97 -36.98
C GLN A 636 -6.77 16.84 -38.00
N ASN A 637 -7.35 17.10 -39.18
CA ASN A 637 -7.33 16.20 -40.32
C ASN A 637 -6.36 16.74 -41.39
N GLY A 638 -5.11 16.30 -41.34
CA GLY A 638 -4.05 16.78 -42.22
C GLY A 638 -3.78 18.28 -42.02
N LYS A 639 -4.02 19.06 -43.08
CA LYS A 639 -3.91 20.53 -43.04
C LYS A 639 -5.17 21.22 -42.52
N VAL A 640 -6.23 20.48 -42.16
CA VAL A 640 -7.50 21.08 -41.73
C VAL A 640 -7.67 20.94 -40.22
N LEU A 641 -7.85 22.06 -39.52
CA LEU A 641 -8.21 22.09 -38.10
C LEU A 641 -9.70 22.42 -37.96
N THR A 642 -10.47 21.59 -37.27
CA THR A 642 -11.93 21.75 -37.12
C THR A 642 -12.27 21.93 -35.64
N ALA A 643 -12.98 23.00 -35.26
CA ALA A 643 -13.42 23.17 -33.87
C ALA A 643 -14.54 22.18 -33.51
N ILE A 644 -14.59 21.72 -32.26
CA ILE A 644 -15.72 20.97 -31.69
C ILE A 644 -16.38 21.86 -30.63
N SER A 645 -17.70 22.01 -30.70
CA SER A 645 -18.52 22.75 -29.73
C SER A 645 -18.85 21.93 -28.47
N GLU A 646 -19.37 22.58 -27.43
CA GLU A 646 -19.76 21.94 -26.16
C GLU A 646 -20.82 20.84 -26.29
N THR A 647 -21.54 20.80 -27.42
CA THR A 647 -22.57 19.80 -27.75
C THR A 647 -22.02 18.67 -28.63
N GLY A 648 -20.76 18.75 -29.05
CA GLY A 648 -20.09 17.84 -29.96
C GLY A 648 -20.18 18.24 -31.44
N GLU A 649 -20.91 19.30 -31.80
CA GLU A 649 -21.04 19.73 -33.19
C GLU A 649 -19.71 20.27 -33.74
N LEU A 650 -19.38 19.90 -34.99
CA LEU A 650 -18.22 20.41 -35.71
C LEU A 650 -18.48 21.87 -36.14
N GLY A 651 -17.66 22.77 -35.63
CA GLY A 651 -17.64 24.17 -36.01
C GLY A 651 -16.81 24.44 -37.26
N SER A 652 -16.49 25.72 -37.48
CA SER A 652 -15.71 26.19 -38.63
C SER A 652 -14.34 25.50 -38.75
N THR A 653 -13.96 25.18 -39.99
CA THR A 653 -12.69 24.55 -40.37
C THR A 653 -11.66 25.60 -40.78
N LEU A 654 -10.39 25.32 -40.51
CA LEU A 654 -9.26 26.16 -40.87
C LEU A 654 -8.26 25.36 -41.70
N LEU A 655 -7.86 25.89 -42.86
CA LEU A 655 -6.83 25.30 -43.72
C LEU A 655 -5.45 25.90 -43.37
N LEU A 656 -4.53 25.06 -42.90
CA LEU A 656 -3.15 25.41 -42.56
C LEU A 656 -2.29 25.28 -43.83
N GLU A 657 -2.00 26.39 -44.52
CA GLU A 657 -1.29 26.37 -45.82
C GLU A 657 0.08 25.66 -45.75
N ASN A 658 0.81 25.82 -44.64
CA ASN A 658 2.09 25.15 -44.36
C ASN A 658 2.05 24.38 -43.04
N ALA A 659 1.06 23.51 -42.82
CA ALA A 659 0.87 22.81 -41.55
C ALA A 659 2.18 22.20 -41.00
N PRO A 660 2.81 22.80 -39.99
CA PRO A 660 3.86 22.10 -39.28
C PRO A 660 3.21 20.91 -38.55
N LYS A 661 3.97 19.84 -38.36
CA LYS A 661 3.53 18.75 -37.48
C LYS A 661 3.24 19.36 -36.12
N LEU A 662 2.00 19.26 -35.67
CA LEU A 662 1.53 19.99 -34.49
C LEU A 662 2.08 19.26 -33.26
N LEU A 663 3.06 19.86 -32.61
CA LEU A 663 3.80 19.20 -31.53
C LEU A 663 2.99 19.26 -30.23
N LYS A 664 2.39 20.42 -29.94
CA LYS A 664 1.59 20.66 -28.73
C LYS A 664 0.53 21.75 -28.97
N SER A 665 -0.57 21.67 -28.21
CA SER A 665 -1.61 22.71 -28.14
C SER A 665 -1.89 23.12 -26.71
N TYR A 666 -2.06 24.43 -26.45
CA TYR A 666 -2.35 24.98 -25.13
C TYR A 666 -3.56 25.91 -25.18
N TRP A 667 -4.46 25.84 -24.19
CA TRP A 667 -5.74 26.58 -24.17
C TRP A 667 -6.07 27.23 -22.83
N LYS A 668 -6.60 28.46 -22.88
CA LYS A 668 -7.29 29.13 -21.76
C LYS A 668 -8.33 30.12 -22.29
N ASN A 669 -9.61 29.89 -21.96
CA ASN A 669 -10.75 30.68 -22.45
C ASN A 669 -10.84 30.71 -23.99
N SER A 670 -10.89 31.90 -24.61
CA SER A 670 -11.02 32.10 -26.06
C SER A 670 -9.67 32.09 -26.81
N LEU A 671 -8.54 31.96 -26.13
CA LEU A 671 -7.21 31.97 -26.73
C LEU A 671 -6.56 30.58 -26.68
N GLY A 672 -5.98 30.17 -27.81
CA GLY A 672 -5.19 28.95 -27.93
C GLY A 672 -3.88 29.18 -28.68
N VAL A 673 -2.87 28.40 -28.35
CA VAL A 673 -1.57 28.41 -29.05
C VAL A 673 -1.32 27.02 -29.63
N LEU A 674 -1.03 26.96 -30.93
CA LEU A 674 -0.63 25.76 -31.65
C LEU A 674 0.84 25.89 -32.02
N VAL A 675 1.67 24.97 -31.52
CA VAL A 675 3.12 25.00 -31.74
C VAL A 675 3.49 23.94 -32.78
N GLY A 676 4.10 24.40 -33.87
CA GLY A 676 4.67 23.56 -34.91
C GLY A 676 6.20 23.58 -34.92
N GLU A 677 6.80 22.73 -35.75
CA GLU A 677 8.26 22.64 -35.95
C GLU A 677 8.90 23.97 -36.39
N GLU A 678 8.26 24.72 -37.31
CA GLU A 678 8.84 25.97 -37.84
C GLU A 678 8.01 27.24 -37.51
N GLU A 679 6.76 27.08 -37.06
CA GLU A 679 5.85 28.21 -36.80
C GLU A 679 5.00 27.98 -35.54
N THR A 680 4.72 29.07 -34.81
CA THR A 680 3.77 29.09 -33.69
C THR A 680 2.56 29.93 -34.07
N LEU A 681 1.38 29.32 -34.02
CA LEU A 681 0.09 29.95 -34.35
C LEU A 681 -0.65 30.34 -33.07
N ILE A 682 -0.97 31.62 -32.92
CA ILE A 682 -1.86 32.13 -31.86
C ILE A 682 -3.25 32.30 -32.45
N ILE A 683 -4.25 31.75 -31.77
CA ILE A 683 -5.63 31.69 -32.25
C ILE A 683 -6.55 32.33 -31.21
N GLU A 684 -7.30 33.36 -31.60
CA GLU A 684 -8.36 33.98 -30.81
C GLU A 684 -9.73 33.63 -31.41
N ARG A 685 -10.67 33.13 -30.59
CA ARG A 685 -12.03 32.81 -31.02
C ARG A 685 -13.03 33.87 -30.58
N ARG A 686 -13.86 34.36 -31.53
CA ARG A 686 -15.02 35.23 -31.25
C ARG A 686 -16.33 34.50 -31.58
N ALA A 687 -17.45 35.04 -31.10
CA ALA A 687 -18.77 34.41 -31.14
C ALA A 687 -19.22 33.95 -32.53
N GLU A 688 -18.71 34.55 -33.62
CA GLU A 688 -19.10 34.23 -35.00
C GLU A 688 -17.95 33.74 -35.91
N GLY A 689 -16.75 33.45 -35.37
CA GLY A 689 -15.63 32.94 -36.18
C GLY A 689 -14.24 32.95 -35.51
N LEU A 690 -13.26 32.35 -36.21
CA LEU A 690 -11.84 32.31 -35.83
C LEU A 690 -11.09 33.50 -36.46
N LEU A 691 -10.23 34.18 -35.69
CA LEU A 691 -9.34 35.23 -36.20
C LEU A 691 -7.87 34.80 -36.04
N LEU A 692 -7.10 34.86 -37.14
CA LEU A 692 -5.68 34.55 -37.20
C LEU A 692 -4.89 35.84 -37.40
N ASN A 693 -3.86 36.08 -36.59
CA ASN A 693 -2.83 37.06 -36.93
C ASN A 693 -1.59 36.30 -37.42
N LEU A 694 -1.39 36.31 -38.74
CA LEU A 694 -0.18 35.82 -39.39
C LEU A 694 0.57 37.05 -39.91
N ARG A 695 1.65 37.45 -39.22
CA ARG A 695 2.79 38.28 -39.69
C ARG A 695 3.01 39.70 -39.18
N ASP A 696 2.23 40.29 -38.27
CA ASP A 696 2.66 41.57 -37.66
C ASP A 696 2.25 41.68 -36.18
N THR A 697 3.24 41.67 -35.29
CA THR A 697 3.07 41.65 -33.83
C THR A 697 2.73 43.02 -33.23
N ARG A 698 2.37 44.03 -34.04
CA ARG A 698 2.09 45.37 -33.53
C ARG A 698 0.59 45.67 -33.53
N LYS A 699 0.03 45.59 -32.32
CA LYS A 699 -1.31 46.03 -31.84
C LYS A 699 -2.46 45.03 -31.97
N LEU A 700 -2.62 44.22 -30.92
CA LEU A 700 -3.89 43.67 -30.46
C LEU A 700 -4.42 44.58 -29.33
N GLU A 701 -5.70 44.97 -29.37
CA GLU A 701 -6.33 45.84 -28.36
C GLU A 701 -7.54 45.11 -27.75
N VAL A 702 -7.33 44.35 -26.65
CA VAL A 702 -8.37 43.67 -25.84
C VAL A 702 -7.91 43.55 -24.36
N LEU A 703 -8.87 43.36 -23.44
CA LEU A 703 -8.91 43.77 -22.03
C LEU A 703 -8.47 42.68 -21.02
N SER A 704 -7.43 42.94 -20.20
CA SER A 704 -6.98 42.29 -18.93
C SER A 704 -5.54 41.67 -18.96
N PRO A 705 -4.76 41.58 -17.85
CA PRO A 705 -3.28 41.62 -17.89
C PRO A 705 -2.51 40.35 -17.45
N THR A 706 -2.79 39.16 -17.99
CA THR A 706 -2.08 37.91 -17.63
C THR A 706 -1.20 37.33 -18.74
N MET A 707 -0.08 36.71 -18.36
CA MET A 707 0.84 36.04 -19.30
C MET A 707 0.44 34.58 -19.57
N PHE A 708 0.73 34.06 -20.77
CA PHE A 708 0.17 32.81 -21.28
C PHE A 708 1.14 31.66 -21.49
N ALA A 709 2.36 31.88 -22.01
CA ALA A 709 3.28 30.78 -22.31
C ALA A 709 4.74 31.23 -22.51
N PHE A 710 5.65 30.32 -22.17
CA PHE A 710 7.07 30.35 -22.55
C PHE A 710 7.35 29.14 -23.44
N LEU A 711 7.91 29.38 -24.62
CA LEU A 711 8.32 28.34 -25.55
C LEU A 711 9.81 28.48 -25.84
N GLU A 712 10.58 27.47 -25.48
CA GLU A 712 11.98 27.34 -25.89
C GLU A 712 12.00 26.87 -27.35
N THR A 713 12.69 27.64 -28.19
CA THR A 713 12.81 27.38 -29.63
C THR A 713 14.15 26.70 -29.94
N GLU A 714 14.27 26.07 -31.13
CA GLU A 714 15.49 25.36 -31.53
C GLU A 714 16.76 26.24 -31.58
N ASN A 715 16.60 27.56 -31.70
CA ASN A 715 17.70 28.53 -31.72
C ASN A 715 18.09 29.05 -30.31
N ASN A 716 17.73 28.33 -29.25
CA ASN A 716 18.02 28.71 -27.86
C ASN A 716 17.45 30.11 -27.51
N SER A 717 16.27 30.41 -28.05
CA SER A 717 15.53 31.64 -27.77
C SER A 717 14.19 31.32 -27.13
N ILE A 718 13.70 32.22 -26.28
CA ILE A 718 12.42 32.06 -25.58
C ILE A 718 11.40 33.00 -26.23
N LEU A 719 10.26 32.43 -26.63
CA LEU A 719 9.09 33.20 -26.98
C LEU A 719 8.22 33.39 -25.75
N VAL A 720 8.05 34.65 -25.32
CA VAL A 720 7.18 35.02 -24.22
C VAL A 720 5.89 35.59 -24.78
N ILE A 721 4.76 34.95 -24.47
CA ILE A 721 3.44 35.35 -24.94
C ILE A 721 2.61 35.86 -23.77
N THR A 722 2.16 37.11 -23.87
CA THR A 722 1.24 37.77 -22.95
C THR A 722 -0.12 37.99 -23.57
N ASP A 723 -1.10 38.41 -22.76
CA ASP A 723 -2.42 38.89 -23.17
C ASP A 723 -2.40 39.91 -24.32
N ASN A 724 -1.33 40.70 -24.45
CA ASN A 724 -1.28 41.84 -25.37
C ASN A 724 -0.08 41.87 -26.32
N ARG A 725 0.87 40.93 -26.22
CA ARG A 725 2.05 40.86 -27.10
C ARG A 725 2.76 39.51 -27.03
N ALA A 726 3.48 39.18 -28.10
CA ALA A 726 4.50 38.13 -28.09
C ALA A 726 5.86 38.75 -28.38
N ALA A 727 6.87 38.43 -27.57
CA ALA A 727 8.24 38.90 -27.73
C ALA A 727 9.19 37.70 -27.67
N GLN A 728 10.14 37.63 -28.61
CA GLN A 728 11.15 36.59 -28.68
C GLN A 728 12.48 37.13 -28.17
N PHE A 729 13.13 36.37 -27.30
CA PHE A 729 14.38 36.75 -26.64
C PHE A 729 15.43 35.70 -26.92
N ASP A 730 16.50 36.09 -27.61
CA ASP A 730 17.66 35.23 -27.88
C ASP A 730 18.49 35.08 -26.60
N LEU A 731 18.65 33.85 -26.09
CA LEU A 731 19.48 33.61 -24.91
C LEU A 731 20.96 33.44 -25.25
N GLY A 732 21.33 33.42 -26.54
CA GLY A 732 22.69 33.20 -26.99
C GLY A 732 23.17 31.77 -26.67
N LYS A 733 24.31 31.65 -25.97
CA LYS A 733 24.88 30.35 -25.55
C LYS A 733 24.27 29.80 -24.26
N ASP A 734 23.47 30.59 -23.56
CA ASP A 734 22.97 30.26 -22.22
C ASP A 734 21.72 29.38 -22.32
N ARG A 735 21.63 28.30 -21.55
CA ARG A 735 20.47 27.39 -21.55
C ARG A 735 19.51 27.70 -20.42
N LEU A 736 18.21 27.54 -20.68
CA LEU A 736 17.17 27.74 -19.68
C LEU A 736 16.93 26.44 -18.89
N TRP A 737 17.13 26.45 -17.57
CA TRP A 737 16.84 25.28 -16.72
C TRP A 737 15.53 25.40 -15.94
N SER A 738 15.13 26.63 -15.60
CA SER A 738 13.85 26.91 -14.95
C SER A 738 13.35 28.29 -15.35
N TRP A 739 12.07 28.57 -15.17
CA TRP A 739 11.53 29.92 -15.39
C TRP A 739 10.36 30.15 -14.45
N THR A 740 10.11 31.42 -14.12
CA THR A 740 8.93 31.84 -13.35
C THR A 740 8.53 33.23 -13.81
N TYR A 741 7.26 33.44 -14.16
CA TYR A 741 6.80 34.75 -14.64
C TYR A 741 6.29 35.61 -13.50
N VAL A 742 6.89 36.79 -13.31
CA VAL A 742 6.46 37.70 -12.25
C VAL A 742 6.82 39.16 -12.60
N GLY A 743 6.03 39.79 -13.47
CA GLY A 743 6.05 41.24 -13.69
C GLY A 743 5.05 41.97 -12.79
N GLN A 744 5.34 43.22 -12.42
CA GLN A 744 4.40 44.10 -11.68
C GLN A 744 3.33 44.70 -12.62
N ASP A 745 3.67 44.84 -13.90
CA ASP A 745 2.78 45.17 -15.02
C ASP A 745 3.14 44.34 -16.26
N ASP A 746 2.47 44.57 -17.38
CA ASP A 746 2.68 43.86 -18.65
C ASP A 746 4.07 44.08 -19.26
N LYS A 747 4.94 44.91 -18.65
CA LYS A 747 6.17 45.41 -19.25
C LYS A 747 7.39 44.51 -19.07
N GLU A 748 7.47 43.71 -18.01
CA GLU A 748 8.69 42.96 -17.66
C GLU A 748 8.39 41.50 -17.28
N ALA A 749 9.30 40.60 -17.64
CA ALA A 749 9.33 39.20 -17.23
C ALA A 749 10.69 38.85 -16.67
N VAL A 750 10.75 38.29 -15.46
CA VAL A 750 12.00 37.79 -14.88
C VAL A 750 12.19 36.33 -15.28
N ILE A 751 13.38 35.94 -15.72
CA ILE A 751 13.75 34.56 -16.02
C ILE A 751 15.00 34.17 -15.21
N ALA A 752 14.93 33.07 -14.47
CA ALA A 752 16.02 32.55 -13.64
C ALA A 752 16.73 31.38 -14.34
N GLY A 753 17.98 31.57 -14.81
CA GLY A 753 18.73 30.55 -15.54
C GLY A 753 20.11 30.30 -14.94
N VAL A 754 20.51 29.03 -14.77
CA VAL A 754 21.86 28.62 -14.33
C VAL A 754 22.67 28.24 -15.58
N ASN A 755 23.91 28.71 -15.68
CA ASN A 755 24.78 28.41 -16.81
C ASN A 755 25.41 27.00 -16.70
N GLY A 756 25.85 26.43 -17.82
CA GLY A 756 26.51 25.12 -17.89
C GLY A 756 27.82 25.01 -17.09
N ASP A 757 28.35 26.14 -16.62
CA ASP A 757 29.61 26.25 -15.89
C ASP A 757 29.41 26.39 -14.36
N GLY A 758 28.15 26.41 -13.88
CA GLY A 758 27.81 26.38 -12.45
C GLY A 758 27.59 27.74 -11.78
N GLU A 759 27.68 28.86 -12.50
CA GLU A 759 27.34 30.19 -11.99
C GLU A 759 25.82 30.44 -12.06
N ALA A 760 25.22 30.83 -10.92
CA ALA A 760 23.81 31.19 -10.84
C ALA A 760 23.64 32.67 -11.23
N GLY A 761 22.69 32.98 -12.10
CA GLY A 761 22.39 34.36 -12.51
C GLY A 761 20.92 34.54 -12.89
N PHE A 762 20.47 35.80 -12.98
CA PHE A 762 19.09 36.12 -13.39
C PHE A 762 19.09 37.04 -14.60
N LYS A 763 18.23 36.73 -15.58
CA LYS A 763 17.96 37.57 -16.75
C LYS A 763 16.59 38.21 -16.58
N ILE A 764 16.53 39.53 -16.59
CA ILE A 764 15.26 40.26 -16.64
C ILE A 764 15.00 40.63 -18.10
N LEU A 765 13.90 40.11 -18.64
CA LEU A 765 13.42 40.40 -19.97
C LEU A 765 12.44 41.57 -19.91
N ASN A 766 12.82 42.71 -20.48
CA ASN A 766 11.88 43.81 -20.63
C ASN A 766 11.09 43.57 -21.92
N LEU A 767 9.82 43.17 -21.80
CA LEU A 767 9.01 42.84 -22.98
C LEU A 767 8.52 44.07 -23.74
N GLN A 768 8.73 45.29 -23.21
CA GLN A 768 8.44 46.54 -23.91
C GLN A 768 9.59 46.97 -24.82
N THR A 769 10.83 46.86 -24.35
CA THR A 769 12.01 47.23 -25.15
C THR A 769 12.56 46.05 -25.94
N GLY A 770 12.23 44.81 -25.56
CA GLY A 770 12.82 43.59 -26.10
C GLY A 770 14.25 43.34 -25.59
N GLU A 771 14.70 44.11 -24.60
CA GLU A 771 16.05 44.02 -24.06
C GLU A 771 16.14 42.97 -22.95
N ILE A 772 17.32 42.35 -22.86
CA ILE A 772 17.70 41.43 -21.79
C ILE A 772 18.70 42.17 -20.91
N SER A 773 18.32 42.47 -19.68
CA SER A 773 19.25 42.97 -18.67
C SER A 773 19.72 41.81 -17.79
N TRP A 774 21.02 41.81 -17.48
CA TRP A 774 21.65 40.78 -16.69
C TRP A 774 21.99 41.31 -15.30
N ARG A 775 21.73 40.51 -14.27
CA ARG A 775 22.33 40.68 -12.94
C ARG A 775 23.15 39.43 -12.63
N ASP A 776 24.45 39.64 -12.38
CA ASP A 776 25.33 38.66 -11.75
C ASP A 776 24.65 38.11 -10.50
N GLY A 777 24.51 36.78 -10.40
CA GLY A 777 23.84 36.14 -9.27
C GLY A 777 24.76 35.83 -8.09
N ASP A 778 26.04 36.22 -8.13
CA ASP A 778 26.97 36.03 -7.01
C ASP A 778 26.52 36.80 -5.75
N GLU A 779 25.71 37.85 -5.89
CA GLU A 779 25.22 38.64 -4.75
C GLU A 779 23.75 38.37 -4.40
N ILE A 780 22.95 37.66 -5.21
CA ILE A 780 21.49 37.53 -5.03
C ILE A 780 21.02 36.06 -5.05
N SER A 781 20.37 35.61 -3.96
CA SER A 781 19.76 34.28 -3.86
C SER A 781 18.25 34.38 -3.64
N ILE A 782 17.43 33.84 -4.55
CA ILE A 782 15.96 33.92 -4.43
C ILE A 782 15.42 32.73 -3.64
N HIS A 783 14.61 33.00 -2.62
CA HIS A 783 13.97 31.99 -1.77
C HIS A 783 12.53 31.68 -2.18
N SER A 784 11.71 32.71 -2.42
CA SER A 784 10.29 32.52 -2.77
C SER A 784 9.69 33.70 -3.54
N ASN A 785 8.65 33.40 -4.32
CA ASN A 785 7.81 34.39 -4.99
C ASN A 785 6.47 34.56 -4.26
N LEU A 786 6.04 35.81 -4.09
CA LEU A 786 4.84 36.15 -3.32
C LEU A 786 3.67 36.68 -4.17
N GLY A 787 3.86 36.80 -5.49
CA GLY A 787 2.95 37.49 -6.40
C GLY A 787 3.09 39.02 -6.34
N ASN A 788 2.40 39.71 -7.27
CA ASN A 788 2.37 41.19 -7.37
C ASN A 788 3.74 41.87 -7.46
N GLY A 789 4.75 41.19 -8.01
CA GLY A 789 6.11 41.72 -8.16
C GLY A 789 6.97 41.69 -6.89
N LEU A 790 6.51 41.07 -5.79
CA LEU A 790 7.26 40.95 -4.54
C LEU A 790 7.94 39.58 -4.39
N TRP A 791 9.16 39.62 -3.87
CA TRP A 791 10.06 38.48 -3.76
C TRP A 791 10.72 38.43 -2.40
N ILE A 792 11.03 37.21 -1.96
CA ILE A 792 11.95 36.97 -0.85
C ILE A 792 13.27 36.52 -1.44
N TYR A 793 14.32 37.31 -1.25
CA TYR A 793 15.66 37.04 -1.79
C TYR A 793 16.73 37.53 -0.80
N THR A 794 17.86 36.85 -0.71
CA THR A 794 19.06 37.42 -0.07
C THR A 794 19.79 38.27 -1.10
N GLU A 795 20.21 39.48 -0.75
CA GLU A 795 21.14 40.28 -1.55
C GLU A 795 22.25 40.81 -0.64
N ASN A 796 23.51 40.41 -0.88
CA ASN A 796 24.66 40.70 -0.01
C ASN A 796 24.44 40.27 1.46
N ASP A 797 24.08 39.00 1.67
CA ASP A 797 23.73 38.38 2.96
C ASP A 797 22.49 38.96 3.70
N ASP A 798 21.91 40.06 3.23
CA ASP A 798 20.66 40.61 3.75
C ASP A 798 19.45 39.93 3.12
N LEU A 799 18.56 39.36 3.95
CA LEU A 799 17.25 38.90 3.48
C LEU A 799 16.37 40.12 3.17
N LYS A 800 15.91 40.19 1.93
CA LYS A 800 15.03 41.23 1.41
C LYS A 800 13.68 40.65 1.03
N LEU A 801 12.65 41.42 1.36
CA LEU A 801 11.29 41.27 0.83
C LEU A 801 11.00 42.50 -0.02
N GLY A 802 10.91 42.36 -1.33
CA GLY A 802 10.71 43.51 -2.21
C GLY A 802 10.70 43.14 -3.69
N SER A 803 10.65 44.15 -4.56
CA SER A 803 10.89 43.95 -5.99
C SER A 803 12.36 43.58 -6.24
N LEU A 804 12.62 42.71 -7.23
CA LEU A 804 13.99 42.30 -7.58
C LEU A 804 14.80 43.42 -8.24
N ASN A 805 14.14 44.42 -8.83
CA ASN A 805 14.82 45.60 -9.38
C ASN A 805 15.27 46.58 -8.27
N GLY A 806 14.84 46.37 -7.02
CA GLY A 806 15.21 47.20 -5.86
C GLY A 806 14.39 48.48 -5.71
N GLU A 807 13.40 48.72 -6.57
CA GLU A 807 12.54 49.92 -6.52
C GLU A 807 11.59 49.92 -5.30
N GLU A 808 11.17 48.75 -4.83
CA GLU A 808 10.28 48.59 -3.69
C GLU A 808 10.83 47.54 -2.71
N VAL A 809 11.62 47.95 -1.73
CA VAL A 809 12.12 47.06 -0.66
C VAL A 809 11.26 47.26 0.59
N LEU A 810 10.40 46.28 0.86
CA LEU A 810 9.44 46.30 1.97
C LEU A 810 10.02 45.77 3.28
N PHE A 811 11.03 44.91 3.20
CA PHE A 811 11.86 44.52 4.33
C PHE A 811 13.29 44.28 3.87
N LYS A 812 14.25 44.68 4.69
CA LYS A 812 15.69 44.40 4.53
C LYS A 812 16.29 44.13 5.90
N GLY A 813 17.01 43.03 6.04
CA GLY A 813 17.94 42.84 7.15
C GLY A 813 18.42 41.40 7.29
N GLU A 814 19.36 41.21 8.21
CA GLU A 814 19.85 39.90 8.63
C GLU A 814 18.68 39.07 9.20
N GLY A 815 18.30 38.00 8.51
CA GLY A 815 17.16 37.18 8.90
C GLY A 815 17.09 35.86 8.12
N VAL A 816 16.41 34.87 8.68
CA VAL A 816 16.19 33.56 8.03
C VAL A 816 14.74 33.48 7.57
N PHE A 817 14.53 33.23 6.27
CA PHE A 817 13.21 32.91 5.74
C PHE A 817 12.79 31.53 6.26
N LEU A 818 11.66 31.46 6.97
CA LEU A 818 11.16 30.20 7.54
C LEU A 818 10.16 29.54 6.61
N GLU A 819 9.07 30.24 6.27
CA GLU A 819 7.97 29.62 5.52
C GLU A 819 6.99 30.66 4.94
N GLN A 820 6.37 30.33 3.80
CA GLN A 820 5.23 31.03 3.21
C GLN A 820 4.02 30.08 3.21
N ASN A 821 2.92 30.49 3.83
CA ASN A 821 1.68 29.70 3.91
C ASN A 821 0.47 30.57 3.55
N GLY A 822 0.00 30.49 2.31
CA GLY A 822 -1.14 31.27 1.80
C GLY A 822 -0.82 32.78 1.72
N GLU A 823 -1.65 33.61 2.36
CA GLU A 823 -1.48 35.07 2.41
C GLU A 823 -0.50 35.54 3.50
N TYR A 824 0.26 34.65 4.16
CA TYR A 824 1.14 35.04 5.27
C TYR A 824 2.59 34.63 5.04
N ILE A 825 3.51 35.51 5.47
CA ILE A 825 4.96 35.30 5.47
C ILE A 825 5.47 35.42 6.90
N THR A 826 6.32 34.47 7.32
CA THR A 826 6.98 34.54 8.62
C THR A 826 8.48 34.71 8.43
N LEU A 827 9.02 35.80 8.97
CA LEU A 827 10.45 36.11 8.96
C LEU A 827 11.02 35.99 10.37
N TYR A 828 12.20 35.39 10.52
CA TYR A 828 12.88 35.34 11.83
C TYR A 828 13.99 36.37 11.87
N LYS A 829 13.92 37.31 12.81
CA LYS A 829 14.95 38.34 13.05
C LYS A 829 15.21 38.47 14.54
N ASP A 830 16.47 38.38 14.96
CA ASP A 830 16.89 38.61 16.36
C ASP A 830 16.10 37.81 17.42
N ASN A 831 15.75 36.55 17.12
CA ASN A 831 14.87 35.68 17.92
C ASN A 831 13.37 36.06 17.97
N GLU A 832 12.95 37.08 17.22
CA GLU A 832 11.55 37.44 17.02
C GLU A 832 11.01 36.86 15.71
N SER A 833 9.80 36.32 15.77
CA SER A 833 9.05 35.89 14.59
C SER A 833 8.17 37.05 14.13
N LEU A 834 8.40 37.52 12.92
CA LEU A 834 7.67 38.63 12.30
C LEU A 834 6.73 38.04 11.25
N ALA A 835 5.43 38.04 11.54
CA ALA A 835 4.42 37.61 10.59
C ALA A 835 3.90 38.81 9.79
N TYR A 836 3.83 38.68 8.48
CA TYR A 836 3.27 39.67 7.58
C TYR A 836 2.12 39.08 6.79
N LYS A 837 1.02 39.82 6.65
CA LYS A 837 -0.07 39.46 5.76
C LYS A 837 0.08 40.16 4.41
N LEU A 838 0.00 39.38 3.34
CA LEU A 838 0.01 39.77 1.93
C LEU A 838 -1.35 40.37 1.54
N ASN A 839 -1.57 41.62 1.92
CA ASN A 839 -2.68 42.46 1.42
C ASN A 839 -2.11 43.46 0.40
N ARG A 840 -2.93 44.36 -0.18
CA ARG A 840 -2.45 45.55 -0.93
C ARG A 840 -1.70 46.54 0.01
N GLY A 841 -0.52 46.13 0.49
CA GLY A 841 0.27 46.75 1.56
C GLY A 841 0.53 45.75 2.70
N LEU A 842 1.79 45.29 2.84
CA LEU A 842 2.21 44.35 3.89
C LEU A 842 1.82 44.91 5.27
N THR A 843 0.99 44.17 6.00
CA THR A 843 0.63 44.55 7.38
C THR A 843 1.37 43.61 8.34
N ARG A 844 2.23 44.18 9.21
CA ARG A 844 2.88 43.42 10.29
C ARG A 844 1.83 42.97 11.29
N ILE A 845 1.87 41.70 11.66
CA ILE A 845 1.08 41.11 12.73
C ILE A 845 2.04 40.84 13.89
N GLU A 846 1.77 41.41 15.06
CA GLU A 846 2.55 41.12 16.25
C GLU A 846 2.38 39.64 16.64
N ALA A 847 3.44 38.85 16.50
CA ALA A 847 3.50 37.50 17.03
C ALA A 847 4.22 37.53 18.40
N PRO A 848 3.70 36.84 19.44
CA PRO A 848 4.39 36.77 20.73
C PRO A 848 5.83 36.25 20.59
N ALA A 849 6.74 36.88 21.33
CA ALA A 849 8.15 36.52 21.36
C ALA A 849 8.31 35.01 21.64
N ARG A 850 9.04 34.30 20.76
CA ARG A 850 9.32 32.83 20.76
C ARG A 850 8.34 31.92 20.01
N SER A 851 7.41 32.44 19.22
CA SER A 851 6.59 31.60 18.34
C SER A 851 7.40 31.04 17.15
N ARG A 852 7.80 29.75 17.21
CA ARG A 852 8.64 29.13 16.17
C ARG A 852 7.90 28.69 14.90
N GLU A 853 6.58 28.49 14.95
CA GLU A 853 5.83 27.94 13.80
C GLU A 853 4.38 28.47 13.76
N LEU A 854 3.99 29.02 12.61
CA LEU A 854 2.62 29.41 12.27
C LEU A 854 2.17 28.53 11.11
N SER A 855 1.08 27.75 11.25
CA SER A 855 0.51 26.98 10.13
C SER A 855 -0.77 27.60 9.63
N GLY A 856 -0.79 27.91 8.33
CA GLY A 856 -2.01 28.31 7.63
C GLY A 856 -2.57 27.12 6.87
N THR A 857 -3.73 26.60 7.28
CA THR A 857 -4.57 25.83 6.35
C THR A 857 -5.31 26.82 5.44
N ALA A 858 -5.66 26.41 4.22
CA ALA A 858 -6.24 27.25 3.17
C ALA A 858 -7.63 27.85 3.55
N GLY A 859 -7.64 28.83 4.46
CA GLY A 859 -8.81 29.54 4.97
C GLY A 859 -8.42 30.84 5.71
N PRO A 860 -9.39 31.67 6.14
CA PRO A 860 -9.14 33.03 6.64
C PRO A 860 -8.58 33.12 8.07
N TYR A 861 -8.24 32.01 8.72
CA TYR A 861 -7.87 31.96 10.13
C TYR A 861 -6.41 31.51 10.34
N LEU A 862 -5.71 32.18 11.26
CA LEU A 862 -4.34 31.88 11.64
C LEU A 862 -4.30 30.70 12.64
N GLY A 863 -3.62 29.60 12.28
CA GLY A 863 -3.41 28.45 13.16
C GLY A 863 -2.01 28.45 13.80
N TRP A 864 -1.92 27.97 15.04
CA TRP A 864 -0.67 27.82 15.78
C TRP A 864 -0.41 26.32 16.00
N THR A 865 0.75 25.81 15.57
CA THR A 865 1.04 24.35 15.63
C THR A 865 1.42 23.87 17.03
N ASN A 866 1.93 24.75 17.89
CA ASN A 866 2.28 24.41 19.27
C ASN A 866 1.19 24.82 20.27
N SER A 867 0.71 23.84 21.02
CA SER A 867 -0.24 24.01 22.14
C SER A 867 0.21 24.99 23.23
N GLU A 868 1.52 25.16 23.46
CA GLU A 868 2.06 26.08 24.46
C GLU A 868 1.80 27.55 24.10
N ASN A 869 1.89 27.89 22.82
CA ASN A 869 1.67 29.26 22.33
C ASN A 869 0.18 29.64 22.36
N MET A 870 -0.72 28.68 22.12
CA MET A 870 -2.16 28.89 22.35
C MET A 870 -2.46 29.21 23.82
N VAL A 871 -1.79 28.52 24.75
CA VAL A 871 -1.99 28.73 26.20
C VAL A 871 -1.53 30.12 26.64
N GLU A 872 -0.44 30.67 26.09
CA GLU A 872 -0.01 32.05 26.36
C GLU A 872 -0.97 33.09 25.78
N LEU A 873 -1.51 32.87 24.59
CA LEU A 873 -2.51 33.75 23.97
C LEU A 873 -3.82 33.79 24.78
N PHE A 874 -4.24 32.66 25.33
CA PHE A 874 -5.40 32.57 26.23
C PHE A 874 -5.14 33.25 27.57
N LYS A 875 -3.92 33.17 28.11
CA LYS A 875 -3.52 33.91 29.33
C LYS A 875 -3.46 35.41 29.10
N ALA A 876 -2.89 35.87 27.97
CA ALA A 876 -2.80 37.28 27.60
C ALA A 876 -4.18 37.92 27.37
N ASN A 877 -5.18 37.15 26.93
CA ASN A 877 -6.56 37.58 26.75
C ASN A 877 -7.49 37.27 27.95
N GLY A 878 -6.94 37.01 29.14
CA GLY A 878 -7.72 36.88 30.38
C GLY A 878 -8.54 35.59 30.54
N SER A 879 -8.30 34.56 29.73
CA SER A 879 -8.99 33.27 29.82
C SER A 879 -8.35 32.38 30.90
N LYS A 880 -9.17 31.82 31.80
CA LYS A 880 -8.73 30.86 32.83
C LYS A 880 -8.68 29.44 32.26
N ILE A 881 -7.47 28.86 32.12
CA ILE A 881 -7.27 27.48 31.68
C ILE A 881 -6.96 26.58 32.89
N GLY A 882 -7.69 25.47 33.04
CA GLY A 882 -7.41 24.39 34.00
C GLY A 882 -6.33 23.44 33.50
N ALA A 883 -5.61 22.79 34.42
CA ALA A 883 -4.39 22.03 34.14
C ALA A 883 -4.55 20.95 33.05
N ILE A 884 -3.80 21.10 31.96
CA ILE A 884 -3.59 20.04 30.95
C ILE A 884 -2.21 19.43 31.24
N SER A 885 -2.23 18.13 31.51
CA SER A 885 -1.05 17.30 31.76
C SER A 885 -0.17 17.16 30.52
N GLN A 886 1.13 17.32 30.72
CA GLN A 886 2.21 17.29 29.74
C GLN A 886 2.36 15.93 29.03
N GLY A 887 2.74 15.98 27.74
CA GLY A 887 3.51 14.91 27.09
C GLY A 887 3.02 14.46 25.71
N VAL A 888 3.33 15.22 24.65
CA VAL A 888 3.60 14.69 23.28
C VAL A 888 4.59 15.65 22.60
N GLU A 889 5.73 15.11 22.16
CA GLU A 889 6.74 15.75 21.31
C GLU A 889 6.58 15.15 19.91
N VAL A 890 6.55 15.96 18.84
CA VAL A 890 6.48 15.50 17.44
C VAL A 890 7.67 16.07 16.68
N GLN A 891 8.51 15.19 16.13
CA GLN A 891 9.60 15.55 15.23
C GLN A 891 9.08 15.72 13.80
N SER A 892 9.60 16.76 13.15
CA SER A 892 9.41 17.11 11.74
C SER A 892 10.48 16.45 10.87
N THR A 893 10.08 15.93 9.70
CA THR A 893 10.99 15.65 8.58
C THR A 893 10.39 16.17 7.27
N SER A 894 11.24 16.86 6.49
CA SER A 894 10.91 17.57 5.26
C SER A 894 11.62 16.97 4.04
N LYS A 895 10.84 16.81 2.95
CA LYS A 895 11.08 16.88 1.48
C LYS A 895 12.24 16.11 0.80
N TRP A 896 12.23 15.66 -0.48
CA TRP A 896 11.38 15.38 -1.67
C TRP A 896 12.34 14.53 -2.58
N ALA A 897 11.97 13.58 -3.45
CA ALA A 897 11.06 13.60 -4.58
C ALA A 897 10.81 12.15 -5.08
N ASN A 898 9.57 11.83 -5.47
CA ASN A 898 9.28 10.72 -6.39
C ASN A 898 8.01 11.09 -7.16
N PHE A 899 8.09 11.10 -8.49
CA PHE A 899 6.92 11.02 -9.35
C PHE A 899 6.60 9.54 -9.57
N GLU A 900 5.57 9.04 -8.88
CA GLU A 900 4.90 7.79 -9.24
C GLU A 900 3.40 8.07 -9.45
N PHE A 901 2.90 7.74 -10.63
CA PHE A 901 1.47 7.56 -10.86
C PHE A 901 1.06 6.21 -10.26
N ASN A 902 0.36 6.27 -9.13
CA ASN A 902 -0.22 5.10 -8.49
C ASN A 902 -1.68 4.95 -8.98
N SER A 903 -1.93 3.99 -9.89
CA SER A 903 -3.29 3.52 -10.17
C SER A 903 -3.42 2.08 -9.68
N SER A 904 -4.49 1.83 -8.93
CA SER A 904 -4.84 0.61 -8.18
C SER A 904 -5.08 -0.68 -9.00
N HIS A 905 -4.49 -0.83 -10.18
CA HIS A 905 -4.74 -1.99 -11.05
C HIS A 905 -3.40 -2.58 -11.53
N GLY A 906 -3.14 -3.82 -11.10
CA GLY A 906 -1.87 -4.52 -11.23
C GLY A 906 -1.28 -4.58 -12.65
N LYS A 907 0.06 -4.55 -12.71
CA LYS A 907 0.85 -4.78 -13.92
C LYS A 907 0.75 -6.25 -14.37
N PHE A 908 0.44 -6.47 -15.66
CA PHE A 908 0.57 -7.76 -16.33
C PHE A 908 1.71 -7.70 -17.36
N GLU A 909 2.65 -8.64 -17.26
CA GLU A 909 3.67 -8.93 -18.29
C GLU A 909 3.54 -10.41 -18.66
N GLY A 910 3.37 -10.72 -19.95
CA GLY A 910 3.30 -12.08 -20.47
C GLY A 910 4.51 -12.41 -21.36
N ASN A 911 5.16 -13.54 -21.11
CA ASN A 911 6.20 -14.14 -21.95
C ASN A 911 5.63 -15.35 -22.71
N GLY A 912 5.76 -15.37 -24.04
CA GLY A 912 5.42 -16.52 -24.89
C GLY A 912 6.65 -17.34 -25.28
N GLY A 913 6.54 -18.67 -25.19
CA GLY A 913 7.53 -19.65 -25.68
C GLY A 913 7.11 -20.32 -26.99
N LEU A 914 8.08 -20.79 -27.77
CA LEU A 914 7.95 -21.43 -29.10
C LEU A 914 7.91 -22.96 -29.01
N LEU A 915 7.08 -23.60 -29.84
CA LEU A 915 7.19 -25.01 -30.25
C LEU A 915 7.50 -25.10 -31.75
N ARG A 916 8.42 -26.02 -32.13
CA ARG A 916 8.78 -26.37 -33.52
C ARG A 916 7.79 -27.40 -34.11
N PRO A 917 7.51 -27.38 -35.43
CA PRO A 917 6.98 -28.53 -36.15
C PRO A 917 8.07 -29.32 -36.91
N GLN A 918 7.83 -30.63 -37.04
CA GLN A 918 8.51 -31.55 -37.97
C GLN A 918 7.71 -31.71 -39.26
N GLY A 919 8.39 -31.76 -40.42
CA GLY A 919 7.94 -32.48 -41.63
C GLY A 919 7.23 -31.65 -42.73
N PRO A 920 7.32 -32.05 -44.02
CA PRO A 920 7.30 -31.11 -45.15
C PRO A 920 6.01 -31.12 -45.99
N GLY A 921 5.68 -29.97 -46.59
CA GLY A 921 5.08 -29.95 -47.93
C GLY A 921 3.76 -29.22 -48.16
N VAL A 922 3.56 -28.01 -47.64
CA VAL A 922 2.66 -26.99 -48.25
C VAL A 922 3.24 -25.59 -47.95
N ALA A 923 3.37 -24.73 -48.97
CA ALA A 923 3.91 -23.38 -48.84
C ALA A 923 2.89 -22.43 -48.18
N LEU A 924 3.26 -21.84 -47.04
CA LEU A 924 2.54 -20.76 -46.38
C LEU A 924 3.00 -19.40 -46.93
N PRO A 925 2.12 -18.41 -47.11
CA PRO A 925 2.53 -17.02 -47.35
C PRO A 925 3.18 -16.43 -46.09
N GLU A 926 4.16 -15.55 -46.28
CA GLU A 926 4.94 -14.87 -45.24
C GLU A 926 4.03 -14.19 -44.20
N MET A 927 4.10 -14.66 -42.94
CA MET A 927 3.67 -13.89 -41.78
C MET A 927 4.90 -13.32 -41.08
N THR A 928 5.04 -12.00 -41.09
CA THR A 928 6.00 -11.27 -40.27
C THR A 928 5.44 -11.13 -38.85
N PHE A 929 6.14 -11.68 -37.87
CA PHE A 929 5.87 -11.45 -36.44
C PHE A 929 6.42 -10.08 -36.03
N LEU A 930 5.57 -9.20 -35.49
CA LEU A 930 6.01 -8.02 -34.74
C LEU A 930 6.12 -8.37 -33.26
N LYS A 931 7.37 -8.50 -32.77
CA LYS A 931 7.71 -8.62 -31.35
C LYS A 931 7.95 -7.19 -30.83
N SER A 932 7.13 -6.72 -29.88
CA SER A 932 7.44 -5.49 -29.13
C SER A 932 8.54 -5.80 -28.10
N VAL A 933 9.80 -5.59 -28.48
CA VAL A 933 10.90 -5.42 -27.54
C VAL A 933 11.20 -3.94 -27.49
N HIS A 934 10.96 -3.30 -26.35
CA HIS A 934 11.51 -1.98 -26.08
C HIS A 934 13.02 -2.14 -25.81
N LYS A 935 13.84 -1.97 -26.84
CA LYS A 935 15.23 -1.55 -26.68
C LYS A 935 15.40 -0.27 -27.50
N LYS A 936 15.89 0.77 -26.84
CA LYS A 936 16.27 2.04 -27.46
C LYS A 936 17.57 1.81 -28.24
N ASP A 937 17.60 2.20 -29.51
CA ASP A 937 18.85 2.40 -30.27
C ASP A 937 18.69 3.62 -31.19
N GLU A 938 19.82 4.25 -31.52
CA GLU A 938 19.99 5.71 -31.61
C GLU A 938 19.47 6.47 -32.85
N ASP A 939 18.90 5.85 -33.90
CA ASP A 939 18.65 6.57 -35.19
C ASP A 939 17.22 6.52 -35.79
N SER A 940 16.19 6.35 -34.95
CA SER A 940 14.78 6.77 -35.18
C SER A 940 14.18 6.77 -36.61
N LYS A 941 14.17 5.64 -37.34
CA LYS A 941 13.31 5.48 -38.54
C LYS A 941 12.74 4.06 -38.69
N TYR A 942 11.42 3.94 -38.85
CA TYR A 942 10.76 2.75 -39.41
C TYR A 942 9.70 3.09 -40.46
N LEU A 943 9.61 2.18 -41.45
CA LEU A 943 8.96 2.26 -42.75
C LEU A 943 7.42 2.24 -42.76
N LYS A 944 6.86 2.86 -43.80
CA LYS A 944 5.45 2.76 -44.26
C LYS A 944 5.14 1.41 -44.90
N ILE A 945 3.96 0.85 -44.60
CA ILE A 945 3.29 -0.14 -45.46
C ILE A 945 1.94 0.45 -45.91
N ASN A 946 1.77 0.53 -47.23
CA ASN A 946 0.56 0.99 -47.92
C ASN A 946 -0.17 -0.22 -48.53
N ARG A 947 -1.52 -0.16 -48.50
CA ARG A 947 -2.53 -1.00 -49.18
C ARG A 947 -2.91 -2.33 -48.54
N LEU A 948 -4.19 -2.46 -48.17
CA LEU A 948 -5.04 -3.62 -48.50
C LEU A 948 -6.51 -3.18 -48.66
N LYS A 949 -7.13 -3.69 -49.72
CA LYS A 949 -8.50 -3.46 -50.18
C LYS A 949 -9.51 -4.23 -49.31
N ILE A 950 -10.72 -3.66 -49.23
CA ILE A 950 -12.06 -4.25 -49.04
C ILE A 950 -12.06 -5.78 -48.96
N LEU A 951 -12.51 -6.32 -47.82
CA LEU A 951 -12.98 -7.71 -47.68
C LEU A 951 -14.41 -7.69 -47.12
N GLU A 952 -15.23 -8.54 -47.72
CA GLU A 952 -16.71 -8.57 -47.64
C GLU A 952 -17.22 -9.71 -46.73
N ARG A 953 -16.45 -10.15 -45.71
CA ARG A 953 -16.88 -11.17 -44.75
C ARG A 953 -16.36 -10.83 -43.35
N GLY A 954 -17.19 -11.13 -42.34
CA GLY A 954 -17.15 -10.66 -40.96
C GLY A 954 -15.79 -10.64 -40.23
N ILE A 955 -15.71 -9.82 -39.19
CA ILE A 955 -14.48 -9.55 -38.43
C ILE A 955 -14.50 -10.35 -37.12
N LEU A 956 -13.43 -11.10 -36.87
CA LEU A 956 -13.16 -11.74 -35.58
C LEU A 956 -12.44 -10.74 -34.68
N ILE A 957 -13.07 -10.31 -33.59
CA ILE A 957 -12.49 -9.32 -32.66
C ILE A 957 -12.16 -10.01 -31.32
N GLN A 958 -10.94 -9.76 -30.84
CA GLN A 958 -10.51 -10.19 -29.51
C GLN A 958 -11.00 -9.18 -28.46
N THR A 959 -11.97 -9.58 -27.65
CA THR A 959 -12.58 -8.72 -26.62
C THR A 959 -11.90 -8.83 -25.26
N TYR A 960 -11.20 -9.96 -25.00
CA TYR A 960 -10.38 -10.24 -23.81
C TYR A 960 -9.25 -11.24 -24.17
N PRO A 961 -8.19 -11.40 -23.34
CA PRO A 961 -7.22 -12.49 -23.51
C PRO A 961 -7.94 -13.85 -23.56
N GLY A 962 -7.87 -14.55 -24.69
CA GLY A 962 -8.51 -15.86 -24.90
C GLY A 962 -9.97 -15.86 -25.39
N MET A 963 -10.59 -14.71 -25.67
CA MET A 963 -11.94 -14.65 -26.29
C MET A 963 -11.88 -14.07 -27.70
N TYR A 964 -12.51 -14.77 -28.65
CA TYR A 964 -12.78 -14.24 -29.99
C TYR A 964 -14.29 -14.25 -30.21
N SER A 965 -14.85 -13.12 -30.63
CA SER A 965 -16.25 -13.01 -31.02
C SER A 965 -16.36 -12.85 -32.54
N TRP A 966 -17.23 -13.65 -33.15
CA TRP A 966 -17.55 -13.55 -34.58
C TRP A 966 -18.62 -12.47 -34.76
N LEU A 967 -18.29 -11.43 -35.52
CA LEU A 967 -19.25 -10.40 -35.90
C LEU A 967 -19.65 -10.64 -37.37
N GLU A 968 -20.89 -11.08 -37.61
CA GLU A 968 -21.49 -10.92 -38.94
C GLU A 968 -21.89 -9.45 -39.10
N LEU A 969 -21.48 -8.85 -40.22
CA LEU A 969 -21.82 -7.47 -40.61
C LEU A 969 -23.07 -7.46 -41.48
#